data_AF-A0AAJ6TFD6-F1
#
_entry.id   AF-A0AAJ6TFD6-F1
#
_cell.length_a   1.000
_cell.length_b   1.000
_cell.length_c   1.000
_cell.angle_alpha   90.00
_cell.angle_beta   90.00
_cell.angle_gamma   90.00
#
_symmetry.space_group_name_H-M   'P 1'
#
loop_
_entity.id
_entity.type
_entity.pdbx_description
1 polymer ?
#
loop_
_entity_poly.entity_id
_entity_poly.type
_entity_poly.pdbx_seq_one_letter_code
_entity_poly.pdbx_strand_id
1 'polypeptide(L)'
;MLTISEDGNLVVLNGQGEVLWSSNVSIGFNQSTAQLTDDGNLVLKAGPNGNHVWQSFQQPTDTYLPKMRFSANARTGNKTLLMSWRSSSDPSVGNFSAGINPLGIPELFMWYNGHPFWRSGPWCGQNFIGIPGMYTSVYLRGFTLQDDGDGTFTLSSIQDPAYRLTHVLTSHGKFREQYWDYGKQVWECNLEVPSIECDIYGKCGPFGSCDAQNSPICTCLKGFVPKKQDEWKKGIWTSGCVRMTSLRCDRIQNGSEVGKQDGFMKLEMMKVPTFADYRPYLYSVQECKDECLKNCSCVAYSYYKDFGCMAWTGNLIDIQKFSEGGTDLNIRLAYTELGDTITTSQPIKDPEAIESAGKKFQLGFFSPVNSTYRYVGIWYSTVSEATPTPVLWVANRNNPINDSSGMMTISEDGNLVVLNGQGEFLWSSNVSIGFNQSTAQLTDDGNLILKAGPNGNLVWQSFQQPTDTYLSKMRLSANARTGKKTLLMSWRSSSDPSVGNFSAGLNSLGVPEFFIWYNGHPFWRSGPWGGQNFIGIPEMYNSVYLDGFSLQYEGDGTFTLSSILDQAIRLTYVLTSHGKFREHYWDYGKGVWEYKWEVPSTECDIYGKCGPFGSCDAQNSPICTCLKGFVAKNQDEWNKGIWTSGCVRKAPLQCDRIQNGSETVKEDVFKKLVRMKVPTFAEYWSYPSSEQECKDECLRNCSCVAYSYYNGFGCMLWTGNLIDIQKFSEGGTDLNIRLAYTELDTMKNMEIIISMSVIGGAIAICICVFFSWKWMATHRERNLISEETLSSEAQETVFDGNLPENIREVKLEPLFKLQILETATNNFDISKKLGQGGFGAVYRGKLPDGQEIAVKRLSRTSGQGLEEFMNEVAVISKLQHRNLVRLLGCCVEGEEMMLVYEYMPNKSLDVFLFG
;
A
#
# COMPACT_ATOMS: atom_id res chain seq x y z
N MET A 1 69.21 -26.46 -22.13
CA MET A 1 70.10 -25.27 -22.06
C MET A 1 69.39 -24.10 -22.72
N LEU A 2 69.34 -22.92 -22.09
CA LEU A 2 68.86 -21.69 -22.72
C LEU A 2 70.08 -20.91 -23.22
N THR A 3 70.17 -20.63 -24.52
CA THR A 3 71.32 -19.94 -25.13
C THR A 3 70.89 -19.14 -26.34
N ILE A 4 71.78 -18.29 -26.84
CA ILE A 4 71.66 -17.67 -28.16
C ILE A 4 72.35 -18.59 -29.16
N SER A 5 71.67 -18.98 -30.23
CA SER A 5 72.22 -19.79 -31.32
C SER A 5 73.05 -18.95 -32.29
N GLU A 6 73.82 -19.61 -33.16
CA GLU A 6 74.73 -18.94 -34.10
C GLU A 6 74.01 -17.99 -35.07
N ASP A 7 72.75 -18.25 -35.39
CA ASP A 7 71.87 -17.42 -36.20
C ASP A 7 71.23 -16.25 -35.41
N GLY A 8 71.63 -16.06 -34.15
CA GLY A 8 71.21 -14.93 -33.32
C GLY A 8 69.84 -15.09 -32.64
N ASN A 9 69.24 -16.28 -32.69
CA ASN A 9 67.97 -16.62 -32.05
C ASN A 9 68.14 -17.03 -30.58
N LEU A 10 67.12 -16.76 -29.74
CA LEU A 10 67.05 -17.31 -28.40
C LEU A 10 66.45 -18.72 -28.47
N VAL A 11 67.20 -19.74 -28.05
CA VAL A 11 66.81 -21.15 -28.18
C VAL A 11 66.89 -21.92 -26.87
N VAL A 12 65.98 -22.89 -26.71
CA VAL A 12 66.03 -23.90 -25.66
C VAL A 12 66.43 -25.22 -26.28
N LEU A 13 67.55 -25.79 -25.81
CA LEU A 13 68.10 -27.05 -26.27
C LEU A 13 67.85 -28.19 -25.27
N ASN A 14 67.61 -29.40 -25.77
CA ASN A 14 67.60 -30.61 -24.93
C ASN A 14 69.03 -31.08 -24.58
N GLY A 15 69.16 -32.22 -23.90
CA GLY A 15 70.46 -32.79 -23.50
C GLY A 15 71.32 -33.25 -24.68
N GLN A 16 70.71 -33.50 -25.84
CA GLN A 16 71.38 -33.86 -27.09
C GLN A 16 71.74 -32.64 -27.97
N GLY A 17 71.39 -31.41 -27.54
CA GLY A 17 71.62 -30.20 -28.33
C GLY A 17 70.56 -29.91 -29.41
N GLU A 18 69.44 -30.64 -29.42
CA GLU A 18 68.32 -30.38 -30.34
C GLU A 18 67.46 -29.21 -29.83
N VAL A 19 66.98 -28.37 -30.74
CA VAL A 19 66.14 -27.20 -30.43
C VAL A 19 64.72 -27.64 -30.10
N LEU A 20 64.29 -27.40 -28.86
CA LEU A 20 62.92 -27.62 -28.37
C LEU A 20 62.02 -26.38 -28.54
N TRP A 21 62.60 -25.18 -28.51
CA TRP A 21 61.91 -23.91 -28.69
C TRP A 21 62.88 -22.85 -29.24
N SER A 22 62.39 -21.92 -30.05
CA SER A 22 63.15 -20.81 -30.62
C SER A 22 62.28 -19.54 -30.70
N SER A 23 62.89 -18.38 -30.53
CA SER A 23 62.25 -17.08 -30.76
C SER A 23 61.83 -16.85 -32.22
N ASN A 24 62.38 -17.63 -33.18
CA ASN A 24 62.08 -17.57 -34.61
C ASN A 24 62.13 -16.14 -35.21
N VAL A 25 63.17 -15.40 -34.88
CA VAL A 25 63.42 -14.07 -35.42
C VAL A 25 64.15 -14.21 -36.75
N SER A 26 63.56 -13.67 -37.82
CA SER A 26 64.07 -13.78 -39.19
C SER A 26 65.16 -12.77 -39.52
N ILE A 27 66.23 -12.68 -38.70
CA ILE A 27 67.30 -11.71 -38.92
C ILE A 27 68.69 -12.28 -38.61
N GLY A 28 69.55 -12.36 -39.64
CA GLY A 28 70.91 -12.90 -39.58
C GLY A 28 71.94 -11.90 -39.03
N PHE A 29 71.79 -11.48 -37.77
CA PHE A 29 72.77 -10.63 -37.09
C PHE A 29 73.72 -11.45 -36.20
N ASN A 30 75.03 -11.25 -36.34
CA ASN A 30 76.06 -11.93 -35.54
C ASN A 30 76.22 -11.36 -34.10
N GLN A 31 75.41 -10.36 -33.72
CA GLN A 31 75.46 -9.70 -32.41
C GLN A 31 74.03 -9.60 -31.84
N SER A 32 73.63 -10.63 -31.11
CA SER A 32 72.38 -10.67 -30.35
C SER A 32 72.67 -10.80 -28.85
N THR A 33 71.87 -10.13 -28.02
CA THR A 33 71.91 -10.26 -26.57
C THR A 33 70.52 -10.45 -26.00
N ALA A 34 70.40 -11.31 -25.00
CA ALA A 34 69.16 -11.50 -24.25
C ALA A 34 69.28 -10.77 -22.90
N GLN A 35 68.28 -9.98 -22.56
CA GLN A 35 68.25 -9.19 -21.34
C GLN A 35 66.89 -9.34 -20.64
N LEU A 36 66.92 -9.68 -19.35
CA LEU A 36 65.75 -9.56 -18.47
C LEU A 36 65.73 -8.14 -17.88
N THR A 37 64.63 -7.41 -18.08
CA THR A 37 64.45 -6.07 -17.51
C THR A 37 63.90 -6.13 -16.09
N ASP A 38 64.02 -5.04 -15.33
CA ASP A 38 63.51 -4.92 -13.96
C ASP A 38 61.98 -5.13 -13.85
N ASP A 39 61.28 -4.94 -14.97
CA ASP A 39 59.84 -5.13 -15.07
C ASP A 39 59.43 -6.58 -15.38
N GLY A 40 60.40 -7.47 -15.58
CA GLY A 40 60.19 -8.88 -15.90
C GLY A 40 60.06 -9.19 -17.39
N ASN A 41 60.36 -8.24 -18.29
CA ASN A 41 60.35 -8.48 -19.74
C ASN A 41 61.68 -9.10 -20.17
N LEU A 42 61.63 -10.27 -20.80
CA LEU A 42 62.80 -10.89 -21.44
C LEU A 42 62.85 -10.41 -22.89
N VAL A 43 63.88 -9.64 -23.21
CA VAL A 43 64.04 -9.00 -24.52
C VAL A 43 65.26 -9.58 -25.23
N LEU A 44 65.07 -9.99 -26.48
CA LEU A 44 66.16 -10.27 -27.40
C LEU A 44 66.45 -8.99 -28.19
N LYS A 45 67.68 -8.51 -28.11
CA LYS A 45 68.18 -7.34 -28.84
C LYS A 45 69.15 -7.79 -29.91
N ALA A 46 69.06 -7.22 -31.11
CA ALA A 46 69.97 -7.54 -32.19
C ALA A 46 70.48 -6.29 -32.94
N GLY A 47 71.69 -6.41 -33.49
CA GLY A 47 72.35 -5.37 -34.28
C GLY A 47 73.11 -4.31 -33.44
N PRO A 48 73.90 -3.44 -34.10
CA PRO A 48 74.81 -2.50 -33.43
C PRO A 48 74.10 -1.45 -32.57
N ASN A 49 72.82 -1.18 -32.84
CA ASN A 49 72.00 -0.25 -32.08
C ASN A 49 71.19 -0.93 -30.95
N GLY A 50 71.24 -2.26 -30.84
CA GLY A 50 70.53 -3.00 -29.80
C GLY A 50 69.00 -2.95 -29.91
N ASN A 51 68.46 -3.00 -31.13
CA ASN A 51 67.01 -2.94 -31.37
C ASN A 51 66.31 -4.17 -30.78
N HIS A 52 65.13 -3.98 -30.19
CA HIS A 52 64.31 -5.10 -29.68
C HIS A 52 63.74 -5.89 -30.86
N VAL A 53 64.11 -7.17 -30.98
CA VAL A 53 63.66 -8.05 -32.07
C VAL A 53 62.68 -9.14 -31.61
N TRP A 54 62.68 -9.47 -30.31
CA TRP A 54 61.68 -10.33 -29.68
C TRP A 54 61.51 -9.92 -28.21
N GLN A 55 60.29 -10.04 -27.67
CA GLN A 55 59.96 -9.66 -26.29
C GLN A 55 58.94 -10.63 -25.68
N SER A 56 59.17 -11.10 -24.46
CA SER A 56 58.25 -12.00 -23.77
C SER A 56 56.89 -11.36 -23.49
N PHE A 57 56.83 -10.04 -23.28
CA PHE A 57 55.58 -9.31 -23.04
C PHE A 57 54.59 -9.36 -24.22
N GLN A 58 55.05 -9.69 -25.43
CA GLN A 58 54.18 -9.88 -26.60
C GLN A 58 53.57 -11.29 -26.68
N GLN A 59 54.08 -12.23 -25.89
CA GLN A 59 53.65 -13.63 -25.86
C GLN A 59 53.47 -14.09 -24.40
N PRO A 60 52.49 -13.51 -23.69
CA PRO A 60 52.29 -13.83 -22.29
C PRO A 60 51.71 -15.25 -22.10
N THR A 61 51.98 -15.83 -20.93
CA THR A 61 51.36 -17.09 -20.48
C THR A 61 49.99 -16.80 -19.86
N ASP A 62 49.80 -17.04 -18.57
CA ASP A 62 48.54 -16.85 -17.84
C ASP A 62 48.52 -15.57 -17.01
N THR A 63 49.65 -14.87 -16.93
CA THR A 63 49.84 -13.73 -16.03
C THR A 63 50.10 -12.44 -16.81
N TYR A 64 49.39 -11.39 -16.42
CA TYR A 64 49.63 -10.02 -16.84
C TYR A 64 50.33 -9.24 -15.73
N LEU A 65 51.45 -8.61 -16.09
CA LEU A 65 52.31 -7.82 -15.22
C LEU A 65 52.12 -6.31 -15.49
N PRO A 66 52.43 -5.44 -14.52
CA PRO A 66 52.03 -4.05 -14.58
C PRO A 66 52.54 -3.19 -15.75
N LYS A 67 53.67 -3.55 -16.39
CA LYS A 67 54.18 -2.85 -17.59
C LYS A 67 53.91 -3.58 -18.89
N MET A 68 53.15 -4.67 -18.83
CA MET A 68 52.66 -5.34 -20.02
C MET A 68 51.57 -4.49 -20.68
N ARG A 69 51.30 -4.78 -21.94
CA ARG A 69 50.27 -4.10 -22.72
C ARG A 69 49.40 -5.16 -23.37
N PHE A 70 48.11 -5.17 -23.06
CA PHE A 70 47.17 -5.90 -23.91
C PHE A 70 46.85 -5.03 -25.10
N SER A 71 47.18 -5.48 -26.29
CA SER A 71 46.78 -4.81 -27.51
C SER A 71 45.84 -5.70 -28.30
N ALA A 72 44.88 -5.09 -28.98
CA ALA A 72 44.07 -5.75 -29.99
C ALA A 72 43.80 -4.79 -31.14
N ASN A 73 44.15 -5.22 -32.35
CA ASN A 73 43.94 -4.43 -33.56
C ASN A 73 42.65 -4.86 -34.25
N ALA A 74 41.70 -3.94 -34.34
CA ALA A 74 40.38 -4.18 -34.93
C ALA A 74 40.43 -4.51 -36.43
N ARG A 75 41.49 -4.08 -37.15
CA ARG A 75 41.62 -4.24 -38.61
C ARG A 75 42.33 -5.53 -39.00
N THR A 76 43.39 -5.90 -38.27
CA THR A 76 44.20 -7.11 -38.56
C THR A 76 43.74 -8.34 -37.79
N GLY A 77 42.99 -8.15 -36.69
CA GLY A 77 42.59 -9.22 -35.78
C GLY A 77 43.71 -9.69 -34.84
N ASN A 78 44.92 -9.13 -34.96
CA ASN A 78 46.04 -9.44 -34.07
C ASN A 78 45.72 -8.95 -32.66
N LYS A 79 45.93 -9.82 -31.68
CA LYS A 79 45.68 -9.52 -30.27
C LYS A 79 46.62 -10.27 -29.34
N THR A 80 46.97 -9.62 -28.23
CA THR A 80 47.65 -10.25 -27.10
C THR A 80 46.63 -11.01 -26.26
N LEU A 81 46.87 -12.29 -26.00
CA LEU A 81 46.00 -13.15 -25.20
C LEU A 81 46.78 -13.75 -24.03
N LEU A 82 46.16 -13.77 -22.85
CA LEU A 82 46.56 -14.72 -21.81
C LEU A 82 45.98 -16.08 -22.15
N MET A 83 46.77 -17.11 -21.88
CA MET A 83 46.39 -18.51 -21.97
C MET A 83 46.54 -19.13 -20.58
N SER A 84 45.45 -19.69 -20.05
CA SER A 84 45.53 -20.36 -18.75
C SER A 84 46.46 -21.55 -18.81
N TRP A 85 46.99 -21.96 -17.67
CA TRP A 85 47.56 -23.29 -17.54
C TRP A 85 46.49 -24.36 -17.72
N ARG A 86 46.90 -25.56 -18.12
CA ARG A 86 46.01 -26.73 -18.22
C ARG A 86 45.53 -27.18 -16.85
N SER A 87 46.41 -27.15 -15.85
CA SER A 87 46.06 -27.39 -14.45
C SER A 87 47.02 -26.65 -13.53
N SER A 88 46.78 -26.67 -12.21
CA SER A 88 47.69 -26.04 -11.24
C SER A 88 49.11 -26.64 -11.21
N SER A 89 49.31 -27.83 -11.80
CA SER A 89 50.60 -28.52 -11.89
C SER A 89 51.11 -28.71 -13.32
N ASP A 90 50.32 -28.34 -14.34
CA ASP A 90 50.66 -28.49 -15.76
C ASP A 90 50.58 -27.13 -16.47
N PRO A 91 51.73 -26.46 -16.72
CA PRO A 91 51.79 -25.14 -17.33
C PRO A 91 51.58 -25.17 -18.86
N SER A 92 51.28 -26.34 -19.45
CA SER A 92 50.87 -26.38 -20.85
C SER A 92 49.58 -25.60 -21.10
N VAL A 93 49.33 -25.24 -22.35
CA VAL A 93 48.17 -24.41 -22.75
C VAL A 93 46.87 -25.08 -22.32
N GLY A 94 46.09 -24.37 -21.52
CA GLY A 94 44.77 -24.73 -21.06
C GLY A 94 43.63 -24.26 -21.97
N ASN A 95 42.40 -24.41 -21.49
CA ASN A 95 41.19 -24.17 -22.28
C ASN A 95 40.68 -22.72 -22.18
N PHE A 96 41.16 -21.95 -21.19
CA PHE A 96 40.74 -20.57 -21.01
C PHE A 96 41.74 -19.61 -21.63
N SER A 97 41.22 -18.58 -22.29
CA SER A 97 42.01 -17.45 -22.75
C SER A 97 41.35 -16.12 -22.39
N ALA A 98 42.13 -15.06 -22.26
CA ALA A 98 41.61 -13.73 -21.93
C ALA A 98 42.33 -12.63 -22.71
N GLY A 99 41.62 -11.56 -23.04
CA GLY A 99 42.17 -10.43 -23.78
C GLY A 99 41.10 -9.45 -24.24
N ILE A 100 41.53 -8.44 -24.99
CA ILE A 100 40.63 -7.40 -25.52
C ILE A 100 39.90 -7.93 -26.75
N ASN A 101 38.60 -7.69 -26.80
CA ASN A 101 37.81 -7.77 -28.02
C ASN A 101 37.68 -6.36 -28.61
N PRO A 102 38.30 -6.06 -29.76
CA PRO A 102 38.29 -4.73 -30.34
C PRO A 102 37.07 -4.47 -31.26
N LEU A 103 36.16 -5.45 -31.41
CA LEU A 103 34.97 -5.29 -32.25
C LEU A 103 33.91 -4.44 -31.54
N GLY A 104 33.79 -3.18 -31.97
CA GLY A 104 32.90 -2.20 -31.35
C GLY A 104 33.62 -1.38 -30.27
N ILE A 105 33.00 -1.23 -29.11
CA ILE A 105 33.66 -0.63 -27.95
C ILE A 105 34.61 -1.67 -27.36
N PRO A 106 35.86 -1.32 -27.01
CA PRO A 106 36.78 -2.27 -26.39
C PRO A 106 36.22 -2.84 -25.08
N GLU A 107 36.17 -4.17 -25.03
CA GLU A 107 35.73 -4.96 -23.89
C GLU A 107 36.79 -6.02 -23.57
N LEU A 108 36.98 -6.34 -22.29
CA LEU A 108 37.74 -7.53 -21.90
C LEU A 108 36.82 -8.75 -21.96
N PHE A 109 37.34 -9.80 -22.57
CA PHE A 109 36.65 -11.07 -22.70
C PHE A 109 37.52 -12.20 -22.14
N MET A 110 36.84 -13.19 -21.58
CA MET A 110 37.40 -14.51 -21.34
C MET A 110 36.67 -15.50 -22.22
N TRP A 111 37.43 -16.39 -22.85
CA TRP A 111 36.92 -17.46 -23.70
C TRP A 111 37.23 -18.81 -23.09
N TYR A 112 36.32 -19.77 -23.27
CA TYR A 112 36.54 -21.18 -23.01
C TYR A 112 36.45 -21.92 -24.35
N ASN A 113 37.55 -22.55 -24.77
CA ASN A 113 37.66 -23.19 -26.09
C ASN A 113 37.22 -22.28 -27.26
N GLY A 114 37.53 -20.98 -27.16
CA GLY A 114 37.16 -19.98 -28.17
C GLY A 114 35.74 -19.41 -28.06
N HIS A 115 34.89 -19.93 -27.17
CA HIS A 115 33.55 -19.39 -26.93
C HIS A 115 33.54 -18.38 -25.77
N PRO A 116 32.79 -17.27 -25.85
CA PRO A 116 32.69 -16.31 -24.76
C PRO A 116 32.21 -16.97 -23.47
N PHE A 117 32.95 -16.76 -22.38
CA PHE A 117 32.67 -17.31 -21.06
C PHE A 117 32.35 -16.21 -20.04
N TRP A 118 33.04 -15.08 -20.13
CA TRP A 118 32.81 -13.89 -19.31
C TRP A 118 33.18 -12.64 -20.11
N ARG A 119 32.57 -11.50 -19.78
CA ARG A 119 32.98 -10.18 -20.29
C ARG A 119 32.86 -9.08 -19.25
N SER A 120 33.73 -8.09 -19.39
CA SER A 120 33.77 -6.90 -18.54
C SER A 120 32.67 -5.88 -18.81
N GLY A 121 31.99 -5.94 -19.96
CA GLY A 121 31.23 -4.81 -20.46
C GLY A 121 32.13 -3.72 -21.07
N PRO A 122 31.55 -2.71 -21.74
CA PRO A 122 32.29 -1.66 -22.43
C PRO A 122 33.09 -0.77 -21.46
N TRP A 123 34.25 -0.33 -21.94
CA TRP A 123 35.06 0.70 -21.28
C TRP A 123 34.37 2.07 -21.39
N CYS A 124 34.05 2.71 -20.27
CA CYS A 124 33.36 4.01 -20.24
C CYS A 124 34.30 5.23 -20.04
N GLY A 125 35.61 5.03 -20.18
CA GLY A 125 36.62 6.07 -19.99
C GLY A 125 37.32 6.03 -18.63
N GLN A 126 36.68 5.43 -17.61
CA GLN A 126 37.26 5.28 -16.26
C GLN A 126 37.39 3.82 -15.82
N ASN A 127 36.40 3.00 -16.16
CA ASN A 127 36.34 1.59 -15.80
C ASN A 127 35.51 0.81 -16.82
N PHE A 128 35.43 -0.51 -16.64
CA PHE A 128 34.51 -1.35 -17.38
C PHE A 128 33.15 -1.42 -16.67
N ILE A 129 32.06 -1.16 -17.39
CA ILE A 129 30.70 -1.05 -16.80
C ILE A 129 30.25 -2.32 -16.08
N GLY A 130 30.67 -3.49 -16.52
CA GLY A 130 30.33 -4.79 -15.92
C GLY A 130 31.23 -5.21 -14.75
N ILE A 131 32.11 -4.32 -14.26
CA ILE A 131 32.97 -4.55 -13.09
C ILE A 131 32.78 -3.40 -12.09
N PRO A 132 31.66 -3.34 -11.35
CA PRO A 132 31.36 -2.24 -10.45
C PRO A 132 32.39 -2.07 -9.31
N GLY A 133 33.13 -3.12 -8.92
CA GLY A 133 34.19 -3.01 -7.90
C GLY A 133 35.41 -2.16 -8.30
N MET A 134 35.55 -1.79 -9.57
CA MET A 134 36.74 -1.11 -10.12
C MET A 134 36.83 0.39 -9.77
N TYR A 135 35.77 1.00 -9.22
CA TYR A 135 35.71 2.45 -8.92
C TYR A 135 36.64 2.93 -7.79
N THR A 136 37.17 2.04 -6.95
CA THR A 136 37.71 2.43 -5.63
C THR A 136 39.11 3.04 -5.63
N SER A 137 39.86 3.08 -6.75
CA SER A 137 41.04 3.97 -6.91
C SER A 137 41.66 3.91 -8.31
N VAL A 138 41.23 4.80 -9.23
CA VAL A 138 41.84 4.92 -10.58
C VAL A 138 43.33 5.32 -10.49
N TYR A 139 43.75 6.01 -9.43
CA TYR A 139 45.12 6.50 -9.26
C TYR A 139 46.11 5.49 -8.66
N LEU A 140 45.64 4.40 -8.04
CA LEU A 140 46.52 3.39 -7.41
C LEU A 140 46.48 2.01 -8.09
N ARG A 141 45.35 1.62 -8.69
CA ARG A 141 45.08 0.23 -9.15
C ARG A 141 44.21 0.16 -10.43
N GLY A 142 44.31 1.17 -11.30
CA GLY A 142 43.47 1.28 -12.51
C GLY A 142 44.08 0.69 -13.78
N PHE A 143 43.28 0.59 -14.83
CA PHE A 143 43.77 0.43 -16.20
C PHE A 143 43.56 1.73 -16.98
N THR A 144 44.41 1.99 -17.97
CA THR A 144 44.14 2.96 -19.04
C THR A 144 43.94 2.22 -20.33
N LEU A 145 42.97 2.67 -21.11
CA LEU A 145 42.76 2.21 -22.48
C LEU A 145 43.10 3.35 -23.43
N GLN A 146 44.01 3.08 -24.36
CA GLN A 146 44.45 4.02 -25.39
C GLN A 146 44.05 3.49 -26.78
N ASP A 147 43.53 4.38 -27.63
CA ASP A 147 43.43 4.15 -29.08
C ASP A 147 44.71 4.68 -29.74
N ASP A 148 45.47 3.81 -30.39
CA ASP A 148 46.74 4.14 -31.04
C ASP A 148 46.55 4.78 -32.44
N GLY A 149 45.30 4.91 -32.91
CA GLY A 149 44.93 5.60 -34.16
C GLY A 149 45.06 4.76 -35.43
N ASP A 150 45.76 3.62 -35.37
CA ASP A 150 45.87 2.63 -36.46
C ASP A 150 44.79 1.52 -36.37
N GLY A 151 43.87 1.64 -35.42
CA GLY A 151 42.86 0.64 -35.07
C GLY A 151 43.31 -0.33 -33.96
N THR A 152 44.47 -0.12 -33.36
CA THR A 152 44.93 -0.84 -32.16
C THR A 152 44.42 -0.17 -30.90
N PHE A 153 43.76 -0.96 -30.06
CA PHE A 153 43.43 -0.58 -28.69
C PHE A 153 44.43 -1.21 -27.74
N THR A 154 45.05 -0.40 -26.91
CA THR A 154 46.07 -0.82 -25.95
C THR A 154 45.60 -0.54 -24.52
N LEU A 155 45.41 -1.61 -23.74
CA LEU A 155 45.15 -1.56 -22.31
C LEU A 155 46.48 -1.68 -21.54
N SER A 156 46.75 -0.71 -20.67
CA SER A 156 47.91 -0.67 -19.79
C SER A 156 47.44 -0.51 -18.34
N SER A 157 48.20 -1.01 -17.37
CA SER A 157 47.88 -0.79 -15.96
C SER A 157 48.59 0.43 -15.38
N ILE A 158 47.91 1.11 -14.47
CA ILE A 158 48.43 2.21 -13.65
C ILE A 158 48.84 1.59 -12.31
N GLN A 159 50.10 1.75 -11.90
CA GLN A 159 50.61 1.12 -10.69
C GLN A 159 51.37 2.10 -9.80
N ASP A 160 51.14 1.97 -8.49
CA ASP A 160 52.04 2.46 -7.44
C ASP A 160 53.23 1.47 -7.27
N PRO A 161 54.50 1.92 -7.38
CA PRO A 161 55.68 1.07 -7.19
C PRO A 161 55.72 0.29 -5.85
N ALA A 162 54.97 0.73 -4.84
CA ALA A 162 54.95 0.11 -3.51
C ALA A 162 54.23 -1.25 -3.44
N TYR A 163 53.35 -1.58 -4.39
CA TYR A 163 52.50 -2.78 -4.33
C TYR A 163 52.82 -3.76 -5.45
N ARG A 164 53.18 -5.02 -5.13
CA ARG A 164 53.32 -6.09 -6.14
C ARG A 164 51.93 -6.58 -6.55
N LEU A 165 51.39 -6.02 -7.64
CA LEU A 165 50.09 -6.38 -8.21
C LEU A 165 50.28 -7.23 -9.47
N THR A 166 49.49 -8.30 -9.61
CA THR A 166 49.46 -9.13 -10.82
C THR A 166 48.03 -9.54 -11.15
N HIS A 167 47.76 -9.79 -12.43
CA HIS A 167 46.48 -10.35 -12.89
C HIS A 167 46.72 -11.73 -13.48
N VAL A 168 46.04 -12.75 -12.97
CA VAL A 168 46.28 -14.16 -13.35
C VAL A 168 45.00 -14.82 -13.85
N LEU A 169 45.09 -15.46 -15.01
CA LEU A 169 44.05 -16.32 -15.57
C LEU A 169 44.27 -17.77 -15.12
N THR A 170 43.51 -18.19 -14.13
CA THR A 170 43.62 -19.54 -13.56
C THR A 170 43.08 -20.63 -14.51
N SER A 171 43.54 -21.87 -14.32
CA SER A 171 43.06 -23.06 -15.04
C SER A 171 41.56 -23.36 -14.86
N HIS A 172 40.93 -22.80 -13.82
CA HIS A 172 39.51 -22.95 -13.53
C HIS A 172 38.66 -21.83 -14.16
N GLY A 173 39.25 -20.96 -14.99
CA GLY A 173 38.52 -19.89 -15.66
C GLY A 173 38.18 -18.73 -14.74
N LYS A 174 39.04 -18.43 -13.76
CA LYS A 174 38.98 -17.21 -12.96
C LYS A 174 40.09 -16.25 -13.36
N PHE A 175 39.74 -15.01 -13.65
CA PHE A 175 40.68 -13.91 -13.80
C PHE A 175 40.77 -13.17 -12.46
N ARG A 176 41.94 -13.26 -11.82
CA ARG A 176 42.19 -12.75 -10.47
C ARG A 176 43.15 -11.58 -10.52
N GLU A 177 42.75 -10.46 -9.95
CA GLU A 177 43.68 -9.45 -9.48
C GLU A 177 44.16 -9.85 -8.09
N GLN A 178 45.48 -9.97 -7.93
CA GLN A 178 46.10 -10.35 -6.67
C GLN A 178 47.32 -9.49 -6.34
N TYR A 179 47.51 -9.23 -5.06
CA TYR A 179 48.66 -8.51 -4.53
C TYR A 179 49.44 -9.37 -3.53
N TRP A 180 50.75 -9.14 -3.44
CA TRP A 180 51.56 -9.81 -2.44
C TRP A 180 51.46 -9.09 -1.08
N ASP A 181 50.90 -9.75 -0.08
CA ASP A 181 50.88 -9.26 1.30
C ASP A 181 52.22 -9.63 1.97
N TYR A 182 53.10 -8.64 2.17
CA TYR A 182 54.39 -8.84 2.81
C TYR A 182 54.29 -9.25 4.29
N GLY A 183 53.21 -8.90 4.98
CA GLY A 183 52.98 -9.30 6.37
C GLY A 183 52.59 -10.78 6.48
N LYS A 184 51.76 -11.27 5.55
CA LYS A 184 51.28 -12.66 5.54
C LYS A 184 52.10 -13.61 4.67
N GLN A 185 52.96 -13.10 3.79
CA GLN A 185 53.76 -13.87 2.82
C GLN A 185 52.88 -14.73 1.89
N VAL A 186 51.71 -14.21 1.50
CA VAL A 186 50.77 -14.87 0.58
C VAL A 186 50.25 -13.89 -0.47
N TRP A 187 49.82 -14.43 -1.60
CA TRP A 187 49.03 -13.68 -2.57
C TRP A 187 47.60 -13.55 -2.06
N GLU A 188 47.15 -12.31 -1.87
CA GLU A 188 45.76 -12.00 -1.57
C GLU A 188 45.03 -11.53 -2.81
N CYS A 189 43.76 -11.91 -2.94
CA CYS A 189 42.94 -11.56 -4.09
C CYS A 189 42.10 -10.31 -3.77
N ASN A 190 42.20 -9.28 -4.61
CA ASN A 190 41.37 -8.08 -4.54
C ASN A 190 40.07 -8.25 -5.30
N LEU A 191 40.16 -8.83 -6.49
CA LEU A 191 39.06 -8.97 -7.44
C LEU A 191 39.18 -10.31 -8.15
N GLU A 192 38.08 -11.04 -8.24
CA GLU A 192 37.99 -12.27 -9.01
C GLU A 192 36.76 -12.20 -9.92
N VAL A 193 36.93 -12.53 -11.20
CA VAL A 193 35.82 -12.64 -12.16
C VAL A 193 35.94 -13.92 -12.99
N PRO A 194 34.82 -14.59 -13.35
CA PRO A 194 33.46 -14.39 -12.82
C PRO A 194 33.39 -14.75 -11.32
N SER A 195 32.63 -13.99 -10.53
CA SER A 195 32.46 -14.16 -9.07
C SER A 195 31.14 -14.85 -8.70
N ILE A 196 30.08 -14.59 -9.45
CA ILE A 196 28.73 -15.09 -9.23
C ILE A 196 28.14 -15.70 -10.51
N GLU A 197 27.04 -16.43 -10.39
CA GLU A 197 26.40 -17.07 -11.56
C GLU A 197 25.98 -16.10 -12.65
N CYS A 198 25.60 -14.86 -12.29
CA CYS A 198 25.19 -13.84 -13.25
C CYS A 198 26.36 -13.27 -14.07
N ASP A 199 27.61 -13.50 -13.66
CA ASP A 199 28.77 -13.04 -14.42
C ASP A 199 29.04 -13.93 -15.64
N ILE A 200 28.50 -15.16 -15.65
CA ILE A 200 28.65 -16.09 -16.77
C ILE A 200 27.96 -15.51 -18.01
N TYR A 201 28.72 -15.42 -19.10
CA TYR A 201 28.26 -14.79 -20.33
C TYR A 201 26.95 -15.39 -20.84
N GLY A 202 25.93 -14.54 -20.99
CA GLY A 202 24.66 -14.91 -21.61
C GLY A 202 23.78 -15.84 -20.77
N LYS A 203 23.98 -15.89 -19.44
CA LYS A 203 23.27 -16.78 -18.50
C LYS A 203 21.74 -16.84 -18.68
N CYS A 204 21.09 -15.70 -18.92
CA CYS A 204 19.63 -15.60 -19.07
C CYS A 204 19.11 -15.59 -20.52
N GLY A 205 19.99 -15.85 -21.49
CA GLY A 205 19.65 -15.83 -22.92
C GLY A 205 19.27 -14.43 -23.46
N PRO A 206 18.81 -14.35 -24.73
CA PRO A 206 18.36 -13.12 -25.35
C PRO A 206 17.20 -12.45 -24.60
N PHE A 207 17.26 -11.13 -24.42
CA PHE A 207 16.25 -10.30 -23.73
C PHE A 207 15.88 -10.77 -22.31
N GLY A 208 16.74 -11.60 -21.70
CA GLY A 208 16.69 -11.92 -20.28
C GLY A 208 17.69 -11.08 -19.51
N SER A 209 17.38 -10.80 -18.25
CA SER A 209 18.26 -10.11 -17.30
C SER A 209 18.53 -10.98 -16.09
N CYS A 210 19.80 -11.02 -15.68
CA CYS A 210 20.25 -11.72 -14.48
C CYS A 210 20.31 -10.78 -13.28
N ASP A 211 19.71 -11.16 -12.17
CA ASP A 211 19.80 -10.47 -10.88
C ASP A 211 20.10 -11.50 -9.79
N ALA A 212 21.29 -11.41 -9.20
CA ALA A 212 21.76 -12.37 -8.21
C ALA A 212 20.99 -12.30 -6.89
N GLN A 213 20.22 -11.23 -6.65
CA GLN A 213 19.38 -11.08 -5.46
C GLN A 213 17.99 -11.71 -5.63
N ASN A 214 17.59 -12.08 -6.85
CA ASN A 214 16.27 -12.63 -7.14
C ASN A 214 16.28 -14.16 -7.16
N SER A 215 15.11 -14.75 -6.91
CA SER A 215 14.85 -16.17 -7.10
C SER A 215 13.54 -16.34 -7.91
N PRO A 216 13.60 -16.74 -9.20
CA PRO A 216 14.79 -17.14 -9.97
C PRO A 216 15.72 -15.96 -10.32
N ILE A 217 17.02 -16.24 -10.50
CA ILE A 217 18.03 -15.24 -10.87
C ILE A 217 17.80 -14.62 -12.26
N CYS A 218 17.10 -15.31 -13.16
CA CYS A 218 16.81 -14.84 -14.51
C CYS A 218 15.35 -14.42 -14.65
N THR A 219 15.14 -13.23 -15.17
CA THR A 219 13.82 -12.68 -15.51
C THR A 219 13.81 -12.14 -16.94
N CYS A 220 12.66 -12.16 -17.60
CA CYS A 220 12.52 -11.45 -18.88
C CYS A 220 12.50 -9.94 -18.65
N LEU A 221 13.09 -9.20 -19.57
CA LEU A 221 12.94 -7.74 -19.59
C LEU A 221 11.44 -7.36 -19.64
N LYS A 222 11.07 -6.23 -19.04
CA LYS A 222 9.68 -5.76 -19.05
C LYS A 222 9.20 -5.54 -20.50
N GLY A 223 8.01 -6.04 -20.85
CA GLY A 223 7.49 -6.11 -22.23
C GLY A 223 7.90 -7.38 -23.00
N PHE A 224 8.55 -8.35 -22.34
CA PHE A 224 8.98 -9.62 -22.94
C PHE A 224 8.48 -10.82 -22.13
N VAL A 225 8.28 -11.94 -22.81
CA VAL A 225 7.89 -13.25 -22.24
C VAL A 225 8.91 -14.32 -22.58
N PRO A 226 9.02 -15.40 -21.78
CA PRO A 226 9.89 -16.52 -22.11
C PRO A 226 9.56 -17.10 -23.48
N LYS A 227 10.58 -17.31 -24.32
CA LYS A 227 10.39 -17.90 -25.64
C LYS A 227 9.85 -19.34 -25.56
N LYS A 228 10.24 -20.05 -24.51
CA LYS A 228 9.77 -21.40 -24.18
C LYS A 228 9.44 -21.48 -22.69
N GLN A 229 8.17 -21.43 -22.38
CA GLN A 229 7.69 -21.36 -20.99
C GLN A 229 8.11 -22.57 -20.14
N ASP A 230 8.11 -23.77 -20.73
CA ASP A 230 8.44 -25.01 -20.03
C ASP A 230 9.92 -25.13 -19.66
N GLU A 231 10.82 -24.65 -20.52
CA GLU A 231 12.26 -24.57 -20.23
C GLU A 231 12.50 -23.53 -19.12
N TRP A 232 11.84 -22.37 -19.22
CA TRP A 232 11.99 -21.27 -18.26
C TRP A 232 11.57 -21.67 -16.84
N LYS A 233 10.44 -22.40 -16.70
CA LYS A 233 9.96 -22.93 -15.41
C LYS A 233 10.91 -23.97 -14.80
N LYS A 234 11.73 -24.63 -15.61
CA LYS A 234 12.73 -25.62 -15.18
C LYS A 234 14.10 -25.00 -14.90
N GLY A 235 14.23 -23.67 -14.97
CA GLY A 235 15.51 -22.98 -14.81
C GLY A 235 16.44 -23.07 -16.03
N ILE A 236 15.92 -23.43 -17.20
CA ILE A 236 16.66 -23.44 -18.46
C ILE A 236 16.32 -22.15 -19.22
N TRP A 237 17.25 -21.20 -19.22
CA TRP A 237 17.03 -19.84 -19.77
C TRP A 237 17.70 -19.60 -21.13
N THR A 238 18.34 -20.61 -21.72
CA THR A 238 19.13 -20.48 -22.96
C THR A 238 18.33 -19.96 -24.15
N SER A 239 17.04 -20.31 -24.23
CA SER A 239 16.11 -19.82 -25.26
C SER A 239 15.77 -18.32 -25.13
N GLY A 240 16.03 -17.72 -23.96
CA GLY A 240 15.74 -16.33 -23.67
C GLY A 240 14.25 -15.98 -23.71
N CYS A 241 13.99 -14.71 -23.98
CA CYS A 241 12.68 -14.09 -24.05
C CYS A 241 12.41 -13.55 -25.46
N VAL A 242 11.14 -13.30 -25.74
CA VAL A 242 10.66 -12.64 -26.95
C VAL A 242 9.71 -11.52 -26.57
N ARG A 243 9.63 -10.49 -27.41
CA ARG A 243 8.73 -9.35 -27.18
C ARG A 243 7.28 -9.84 -27.13
N MET A 244 6.52 -9.29 -26.19
CA MET A 244 5.07 -9.50 -26.12
C MET A 244 4.39 -8.85 -27.33
N THR A 245 4.69 -7.57 -27.56
CA THR A 245 4.12 -6.78 -28.66
C THR A 245 5.19 -6.46 -29.71
N SER A 246 4.86 -6.65 -30.99
CA SER A 246 5.74 -6.28 -32.10
C SER A 246 5.89 -4.76 -32.20
N LEU A 247 7.12 -4.30 -32.46
CA LEU A 247 7.42 -2.89 -32.72
C LEU A 247 6.75 -2.43 -34.02
N ARG A 248 6.23 -1.20 -34.03
CA ARG A 248 5.54 -0.62 -35.19
C ARG A 248 6.35 0.55 -35.72
N CYS A 249 7.43 0.22 -36.43
CA CYS A 249 8.36 1.21 -36.95
C CYS A 249 7.97 1.81 -38.33
N ASP A 250 6.78 1.50 -38.87
CA ASP A 250 6.46 1.82 -40.27
C ASP A 250 6.24 3.32 -40.57
N ARG A 251 7.19 3.85 -41.37
CA ARG A 251 7.05 4.60 -42.65
C ARG A 251 6.61 6.07 -42.65
N ILE A 252 7.61 6.95 -42.56
CA ILE A 252 7.68 8.18 -43.35
C ILE A 252 8.08 7.80 -44.79
N GLN A 253 7.15 7.37 -45.62
CA GLN A 253 7.29 7.52 -47.08
C GLN A 253 5.91 7.77 -47.67
N ASN A 254 5.74 8.97 -48.23
CA ASN A 254 4.56 9.46 -48.95
C ASN A 254 3.31 9.76 -48.11
N GLY A 255 3.38 10.82 -47.31
CA GLY A 255 2.31 11.83 -47.16
C GLY A 255 0.90 11.41 -46.71
N SER A 256 0.63 10.16 -46.37
CA SER A 256 -0.68 9.67 -45.95
C SER A 256 -0.51 8.52 -44.96
N GLU A 257 -1.10 8.72 -43.77
CA GLU A 257 -1.09 7.89 -42.55
C GLU A 257 0.17 7.98 -41.66
N VAL A 258 0.06 8.78 -40.59
CA VAL A 258 1.02 8.86 -39.49
C VAL A 258 0.78 7.69 -38.53
N GLY A 259 1.51 6.59 -38.73
CA GLY A 259 1.61 5.50 -37.75
C GLY A 259 2.31 5.98 -36.46
N LYS A 260 1.77 5.63 -35.28
CA LYS A 260 2.35 6.01 -33.98
C LYS A 260 3.70 5.31 -33.74
N GLN A 261 4.68 6.08 -33.29
CA GLN A 261 6.07 5.67 -33.08
C GLN A 261 6.23 4.83 -31.79
N ASP A 262 7.12 3.84 -31.81
CA ASP A 262 7.60 3.14 -30.60
C ASP A 262 8.23 4.14 -29.59
N GLY A 263 8.50 3.69 -28.37
CA GLY A 263 9.27 4.49 -27.41
C GLY A 263 10.17 3.63 -26.52
N PHE A 264 10.66 4.17 -25.41
CA PHE A 264 11.66 3.51 -24.58
C PHE A 264 11.31 3.49 -23.10
N MET A 265 11.65 2.37 -22.46
CA MET A 265 11.58 2.18 -21.02
C MET A 265 12.99 2.13 -20.45
N LYS A 266 13.23 2.92 -19.40
CA LYS A 266 14.52 3.00 -18.72
C LYS A 266 14.67 1.89 -17.67
N LEU A 267 15.81 1.21 -17.67
CA LEU A 267 16.27 0.26 -16.66
C LEU A 267 17.57 0.78 -16.04
N GLU A 268 17.60 0.95 -14.73
CA GLU A 268 18.74 1.56 -14.04
C GLU A 268 19.71 0.51 -13.48
N MET A 269 20.99 0.90 -13.30
CA MET A 269 22.05 0.08 -12.72
C MET A 269 22.28 -1.26 -13.45
N MET A 270 22.34 -1.20 -14.78
CA MET A 270 22.47 -2.37 -15.63
C MET A 270 23.90 -2.55 -16.13
N LYS A 271 24.37 -3.80 -16.20
CA LYS A 271 25.37 -4.24 -17.16
C LYS A 271 24.72 -4.20 -18.54
N VAL A 272 25.15 -3.25 -19.37
CA VAL A 272 24.59 -3.08 -20.72
C VAL A 272 24.93 -4.27 -21.63
N PRO A 273 24.10 -4.59 -22.63
CA PRO A 273 24.29 -5.76 -23.51
C PRO A 273 25.60 -5.74 -24.29
N THR A 274 26.01 -6.89 -24.80
CA THR A 274 27.23 -7.02 -25.64
C THR A 274 27.04 -6.40 -27.03
N PHE A 275 28.14 -6.06 -27.72
CA PHE A 275 28.17 -5.60 -29.12
C PHE A 275 27.33 -4.35 -29.41
N ALA A 276 27.53 -3.29 -28.62
CA ALA A 276 26.90 -2.00 -28.87
C ALA A 276 27.45 -1.33 -30.14
N ASP A 277 26.57 -0.69 -30.91
CA ASP A 277 26.92 0.30 -31.92
C ASP A 277 27.24 1.63 -31.21
N TYR A 278 28.51 2.03 -31.26
CA TYR A 278 29.01 3.21 -30.56
C TYR A 278 28.91 4.46 -31.42
N ARG A 279 28.28 5.50 -30.86
CA ARG A 279 28.03 6.77 -31.55
C ARG A 279 28.58 7.94 -30.72
N PRO A 280 29.87 8.29 -30.91
CA PRO A 280 30.55 9.31 -30.10
C PRO A 280 30.06 10.75 -30.35
N TYR A 281 29.37 11.01 -31.47
CA TYR A 281 28.96 12.36 -31.89
C TYR A 281 27.58 12.81 -31.36
N LEU A 282 26.89 11.98 -30.58
CA LEU A 282 25.60 12.33 -29.98
C LEU A 282 25.84 12.82 -28.55
N TYR A 283 25.64 14.12 -28.35
CA TYR A 283 26.04 14.84 -27.14
C TYR A 283 24.97 14.82 -26.05
N SER A 284 23.77 14.31 -26.34
CA SER A 284 22.70 14.22 -25.35
C SER A 284 21.95 12.89 -25.35
N VAL A 285 21.33 12.58 -24.21
CA VAL A 285 20.40 11.44 -24.05
C VAL A 285 19.27 11.52 -25.07
N GLN A 286 18.78 12.73 -25.36
CA GLN A 286 17.67 12.95 -26.28
C GLN A 286 18.08 12.69 -27.75
N GLU A 287 19.27 13.13 -28.17
CA GLU A 287 19.81 12.82 -29.48
C GLU A 287 20.03 11.30 -29.68
N CYS A 288 20.54 10.62 -28.65
CA CYS A 288 20.70 9.17 -28.66
C CYS A 288 19.35 8.43 -28.81
N LYS A 289 18.32 8.90 -28.10
CA LYS A 289 16.95 8.42 -28.22
C LYS A 289 16.40 8.61 -29.63
N ASP A 290 16.48 9.83 -30.16
CA ASP A 290 15.89 10.19 -31.45
C ASP A 290 16.55 9.42 -32.60
N GLU A 291 17.86 9.23 -32.55
CA GLU A 291 18.57 8.39 -33.53
C GLU A 291 18.16 6.91 -33.45
N CYS A 292 17.96 6.37 -32.24
CA CYS A 292 17.45 5.02 -32.08
C CYS A 292 15.99 4.90 -32.55
N LEU A 293 15.14 5.91 -32.33
CA LEU A 293 13.78 5.94 -32.86
C LEU A 293 13.73 5.93 -34.39
N LYS A 294 14.60 6.71 -35.05
CA LYS A 294 14.71 6.77 -36.52
C LYS A 294 15.16 5.44 -37.13
N ASN A 295 16.01 4.69 -36.43
CA ASN A 295 16.49 3.39 -36.88
C ASN A 295 15.55 2.28 -36.43
N CYS A 296 14.74 1.74 -37.34
CA CYS A 296 13.79 0.66 -37.04
C CYS A 296 14.39 -0.63 -36.50
N SER A 297 15.66 -0.88 -36.81
CA SER A 297 16.36 -2.02 -36.26
C SER A 297 16.78 -1.77 -34.81
N CYS A 298 16.84 -0.52 -34.34
CA CYS A 298 17.30 -0.21 -32.99
C CYS A 298 16.28 -0.68 -31.95
N VAL A 299 16.74 -1.53 -31.02
CA VAL A 299 15.93 -2.17 -29.97
C VAL A 299 16.22 -1.65 -28.56
N ALA A 300 17.33 -0.95 -28.36
CA ALA A 300 17.70 -0.32 -27.09
C ALA A 300 18.80 0.74 -27.30
N TYR A 301 18.92 1.66 -26.36
CA TYR A 301 20.07 2.57 -26.26
C TYR A 301 20.49 2.81 -24.81
N SER A 302 21.71 3.29 -24.62
CA SER A 302 22.27 3.73 -23.34
C SER A 302 23.08 4.98 -23.60
N TYR A 303 23.08 5.92 -22.66
CA TYR A 303 23.90 7.12 -22.76
C TYR A 303 24.70 7.28 -21.47
N TYR A 304 25.99 7.55 -21.61
CA TYR A 304 26.88 7.81 -20.49
C TYR A 304 27.55 9.17 -20.69
N LYS A 305 27.38 10.07 -19.72
CA LYS A 305 27.97 11.40 -19.70
C LYS A 305 29.50 11.23 -19.77
N ASP A 306 30.14 11.78 -20.80
CA ASP A 306 31.58 11.68 -21.16
C ASP A 306 31.97 10.56 -22.15
N PHE A 307 31.13 9.54 -22.36
CA PHE A 307 31.39 8.49 -23.34
C PHE A 307 30.47 8.61 -24.56
N GLY A 308 29.21 9.01 -24.38
CA GLY A 308 28.25 9.21 -25.47
C GLY A 308 27.23 8.08 -25.59
N CYS A 309 26.73 7.88 -26.81
CA CYS A 309 25.59 7.01 -27.10
C CYS A 309 26.02 5.60 -27.51
N MET A 310 25.35 4.61 -26.92
CA MET A 310 25.42 3.19 -27.29
C MET A 310 24.04 2.73 -27.75
N ALA A 311 23.96 2.09 -28.91
CA ALA A 311 22.70 1.58 -29.45
C ALA A 311 22.82 0.10 -29.83
N TRP A 312 21.72 -0.64 -29.77
CA TRP A 312 21.68 -2.06 -30.14
C TRP A 312 20.58 -2.30 -31.18
N THR A 313 20.89 -3.11 -32.20
CA THR A 313 19.95 -3.43 -33.29
C THR A 313 19.50 -4.89 -33.33
N GLY A 314 20.08 -5.75 -32.48
CA GLY A 314 19.82 -7.19 -32.44
C GLY A 314 19.35 -7.66 -31.07
N ASN A 315 19.49 -8.96 -30.81
CA ASN A 315 19.19 -9.54 -29.51
C ASN A 315 20.06 -8.90 -28.42
N LEU A 316 19.43 -8.45 -27.33
CA LEU A 316 20.15 -7.98 -26.15
C LEU A 316 20.59 -9.19 -25.34
N ILE A 317 21.90 -9.39 -25.19
CA ILE A 317 22.47 -10.58 -24.52
C ILE A 317 23.44 -10.12 -23.44
N ASP A 318 23.53 -10.93 -22.38
CA ASP A 318 24.43 -10.74 -21.23
C ASP A 318 24.11 -9.49 -20.43
N ILE A 319 22.82 -9.28 -20.16
CA ILE A 319 22.32 -8.20 -19.30
C ILE A 319 22.27 -8.69 -17.85
N GLN A 320 22.78 -7.87 -16.95
CA GLN A 320 22.77 -8.13 -15.51
C GLN A 320 22.34 -6.87 -14.78
N LYS A 321 21.59 -7.03 -13.70
CA LYS A 321 21.25 -5.95 -12.78
C LYS A 321 22.25 -5.94 -11.63
N PHE A 322 22.75 -4.77 -11.29
CA PHE A 322 23.62 -4.57 -10.15
C PHE A 322 22.85 -3.91 -9.00
N SER A 323 23.30 -4.15 -7.77
CA SER A 323 22.83 -3.42 -6.58
C SER A 323 23.46 -2.03 -6.47
N GLU A 324 24.65 -1.85 -7.06
CA GLU A 324 25.40 -0.61 -7.08
C GLU A 324 26.30 -0.57 -8.34
N GLY A 325 26.44 0.60 -8.96
CA GLY A 325 27.16 0.78 -10.23
C GLY A 325 26.33 0.47 -11.48
N GLY A 326 27.00 0.20 -12.59
CA GLY A 326 26.36 -0.01 -13.90
C GLY A 326 25.93 1.30 -14.58
N THR A 327 25.06 1.19 -15.59
CA THR A 327 24.50 2.35 -16.29
C THR A 327 23.05 2.11 -16.74
N ASP A 328 22.41 3.17 -17.23
CA ASP A 328 21.01 3.16 -17.62
C ASP A 328 20.81 2.57 -19.01
N LEU A 329 20.04 1.48 -19.10
CA LEU A 329 19.66 0.82 -20.35
C LEU A 329 18.21 1.18 -20.71
N ASN A 330 18.00 1.83 -21.84
CA ASN A 330 16.68 2.19 -22.37
C ASN A 330 16.26 1.17 -23.43
N ILE A 331 15.27 0.33 -23.13
CA ILE A 331 14.78 -0.70 -24.05
C ILE A 331 13.60 -0.17 -24.86
N ARG A 332 13.62 -0.37 -26.18
CA ARG A 332 12.52 0.03 -27.07
C ARG A 332 11.34 -0.88 -26.80
N LEU A 333 10.14 -0.35 -26.67
CA LEU A 333 8.89 -1.12 -26.54
C LEU A 333 7.83 -0.55 -27.48
N ALA A 334 6.78 -1.32 -27.74
CA ALA A 334 5.63 -0.80 -28.46
C ALA A 334 4.97 0.32 -27.62
N TYR A 335 4.40 1.33 -28.28
CA TYR A 335 3.75 2.46 -27.59
C TYR A 335 2.70 2.01 -26.54
N THR A 336 2.03 0.87 -26.77
CA THR A 336 1.05 0.26 -25.85
C THR A 336 1.64 -0.17 -24.50
N GLU A 337 2.97 -0.22 -24.37
CA GLU A 337 3.67 -0.75 -23.20
C GLU A 337 4.41 0.35 -22.39
N LEU A 338 4.26 1.64 -22.75
CA LEU A 338 5.24 2.69 -22.45
C LEU A 338 4.89 3.81 -21.45
N GLY A 339 3.78 3.79 -20.70
CA GLY A 339 3.66 4.75 -19.59
C GLY A 339 2.32 4.87 -18.89
N ASP A 340 2.32 5.70 -17.84
CA ASP A 340 1.20 6.22 -17.05
C ASP A 340 0.80 7.65 -17.48
N THR A 341 1.41 8.17 -18.55
CA THR A 341 1.30 9.57 -18.97
C THR A 341 0.76 9.73 -20.38
N ILE A 342 0.03 10.84 -20.60
CA ILE A 342 -0.55 11.25 -21.88
C ILE A 342 0.02 12.63 -22.20
N THR A 343 0.55 12.79 -23.40
CA THR A 343 1.06 14.07 -23.91
C THR A 343 0.51 14.33 -25.31
N THR A 344 0.66 15.54 -25.84
CA THR A 344 0.27 15.86 -27.22
C THR A 344 0.93 14.94 -28.26
N SER A 345 2.17 14.50 -28.01
CA SER A 345 2.88 13.55 -28.88
C SER A 345 2.55 12.08 -28.58
N GLN A 346 1.92 11.79 -27.44
CA GLN A 346 1.58 10.44 -26.99
C GLN A 346 0.09 10.34 -26.58
N PRO A 347 -0.84 10.38 -27.54
CA PRO A 347 -2.26 10.17 -27.28
C PRO A 347 -2.60 8.69 -27.12
N ILE A 348 -3.67 8.38 -26.39
CA ILE A 348 -4.26 7.05 -26.30
C ILE A 348 -5.34 6.94 -27.39
N LYS A 349 -5.25 5.99 -28.31
CA LYS A 349 -6.32 5.67 -29.26
C LYS A 349 -7.00 4.36 -28.86
N ASP A 350 -8.23 4.13 -29.26
CA ASP A 350 -8.91 2.85 -29.03
C ASP A 350 -8.23 1.70 -29.84
N PRO A 351 -7.88 0.53 -29.26
CA PRO A 351 -8.16 0.00 -27.91
C PRO A 351 -6.97 0.08 -26.93
N GLU A 352 -6.10 1.06 -27.08
CA GLU A 352 -4.94 1.29 -26.23
C GLU A 352 -5.36 1.67 -24.80
N ALA A 353 -4.46 1.41 -23.84
CA ALA A 353 -4.61 1.78 -22.44
C ALA A 353 -3.24 2.15 -21.83
N ILE A 354 -3.27 2.95 -20.77
CA ILE A 354 -2.11 3.24 -19.91
C ILE A 354 -2.32 2.61 -18.53
N GLU A 355 -1.23 2.26 -17.85
CA GLU A 355 -1.23 1.74 -16.48
C GLU A 355 -0.62 2.75 -15.53
N SER A 356 -1.14 2.83 -14.31
CA SER A 356 -0.49 3.58 -13.23
C SER A 356 0.90 3.01 -12.93
N ALA A 357 1.82 3.81 -12.41
CA ALA A 357 3.23 3.43 -12.22
C ALA A 357 3.43 2.10 -11.47
N GLY A 358 2.67 1.88 -10.38
CA GLY A 358 2.63 0.67 -9.57
C GLY A 358 1.64 -0.38 -10.05
N LYS A 359 1.07 -0.24 -11.25
CA LYS A 359 0.14 -1.18 -11.90
C LYS A 359 -1.11 -1.50 -11.06
N LYS A 360 -1.65 -0.49 -10.39
CA LYS A 360 -2.89 -0.63 -9.61
C LYS A 360 -4.13 -0.32 -10.45
N PHE A 361 -4.01 0.64 -11.36
CA PHE A 361 -5.10 1.13 -12.19
C PHE A 361 -4.72 1.15 -13.67
N GLN A 362 -5.74 0.99 -14.52
CA GLN A 362 -5.67 1.14 -15.97
C GLN A 362 -6.63 2.24 -16.42
N LEU A 363 -6.23 3.01 -17.43
CA LEU A 363 -7.07 3.97 -18.15
C LEU A 363 -7.07 3.58 -19.63
N GLY A 364 -8.25 3.42 -20.22
CA GLY A 364 -8.36 3.11 -21.65
C GLY A 364 -9.80 3.15 -22.16
N PHE A 365 -9.99 2.63 -23.37
CA PHE A 365 -11.29 2.54 -24.01
C PHE A 365 -12.01 1.22 -23.68
N PHE A 366 -13.28 1.30 -23.33
CA PHE A 366 -14.10 0.14 -23.00
C PHE A 366 -15.52 0.25 -23.58
N SER A 367 -16.20 -0.89 -23.63
CA SER A 367 -17.62 -0.99 -23.93
C SER A 367 -18.36 -1.62 -22.75
N PRO A 368 -19.46 -1.02 -22.26
CA PRO A 368 -20.32 -1.66 -21.27
C PRO A 368 -20.89 -2.98 -21.78
N VAL A 369 -21.30 -3.85 -20.86
CA VAL A 369 -21.94 -5.13 -21.22
C VAL A 369 -23.19 -4.86 -22.06
N ASN A 370 -23.34 -5.57 -23.17
CA ASN A 370 -24.43 -5.40 -24.14
C ASN A 370 -24.51 -4.03 -24.83
N SER A 371 -23.40 -3.29 -24.91
CA SER A 371 -23.31 -2.02 -25.66
C SER A 371 -22.16 -2.05 -26.66
N THR A 372 -22.36 -1.45 -27.84
CA THR A 372 -21.32 -1.26 -28.86
C THR A 372 -20.66 0.11 -28.75
N TYR A 373 -21.20 1.01 -27.93
CA TYR A 373 -20.62 2.33 -27.69
C TYR A 373 -19.28 2.22 -26.98
N ARG A 374 -18.37 3.14 -27.31
CA ARG A 374 -17.04 3.23 -26.70
C ARG A 374 -16.95 4.42 -25.76
N TYR A 375 -16.35 4.18 -24.61
CA TYR A 375 -16.11 5.17 -23.56
C TYR A 375 -14.68 5.07 -23.08
N VAL A 376 -14.14 6.18 -22.58
CA VAL A 376 -12.88 6.21 -21.85
C VAL A 376 -13.17 6.06 -20.37
N GLY A 377 -12.51 5.10 -19.70
CA GLY A 377 -12.70 4.89 -18.28
C GLY A 377 -11.46 4.41 -17.55
N ILE A 378 -11.53 4.45 -16.22
CA ILE A 378 -10.50 3.97 -15.29
C ILE A 378 -11.04 2.75 -14.57
N TRP A 379 -10.24 1.69 -14.45
CA TRP A 379 -10.56 0.48 -13.68
C TRP A 379 -9.30 -0.04 -12.97
N TYR A 380 -9.45 -0.98 -12.03
CA TYR A 380 -8.28 -1.63 -11.44
C TYR A 380 -7.54 -2.51 -12.46
N SER A 381 -6.22 -2.55 -12.42
CA SER A 381 -5.46 -3.51 -13.22
C SER A 381 -5.87 -4.94 -12.86
N THR A 382 -6.03 -5.78 -13.89
CA THR A 382 -6.59 -7.13 -13.82
C THR A 382 -5.82 -8.01 -12.83
N VAL A 383 -6.50 -8.56 -11.82
CA VAL A 383 -5.93 -9.51 -10.85
C VAL A 383 -6.27 -10.96 -11.20
N SER A 384 -7.35 -11.17 -11.95
CA SER A 384 -7.80 -12.48 -12.43
C SER A 384 -8.49 -12.31 -13.78
N GLU A 385 -8.16 -13.15 -14.76
CA GLU A 385 -8.80 -13.13 -16.10
C GLU A 385 -10.28 -13.57 -16.06
N ALA A 386 -10.71 -14.23 -14.97
CA ALA A 386 -12.06 -14.80 -14.85
C ALA A 386 -13.12 -13.80 -14.35
N THR A 387 -12.73 -12.70 -13.71
CA THR A 387 -13.66 -11.78 -13.04
C THR A 387 -13.58 -10.39 -13.68
N PRO A 388 -14.67 -9.89 -14.30
CA PRO A 388 -14.68 -8.55 -14.88
C PRO A 388 -14.37 -7.49 -13.83
N THR A 389 -13.40 -6.61 -14.11
CA THR A 389 -13.10 -5.49 -13.21
C THR A 389 -14.17 -4.40 -13.36
N PRO A 390 -14.73 -3.87 -12.26
CA PRO A 390 -15.65 -2.74 -12.32
C PRO A 390 -14.93 -1.47 -12.82
N VAL A 391 -15.65 -0.69 -13.63
CA VAL A 391 -15.21 0.63 -14.08
C VAL A 391 -15.50 1.65 -12.97
N LEU A 392 -14.50 2.46 -12.62
CA LEU A 392 -14.50 3.36 -11.47
C LEU A 392 -14.73 4.83 -11.86
N TRP A 393 -14.36 5.19 -13.09
CA TRP A 393 -14.52 6.53 -13.63
C TRP A 393 -14.71 6.49 -15.14
N VAL A 394 -15.49 7.43 -15.70
CA VAL A 394 -15.81 7.51 -17.14
C VAL A 394 -15.78 8.96 -17.60
N ALA A 395 -14.99 9.27 -18.63
CA ALA A 395 -14.84 10.63 -19.15
C ALA A 395 -16.06 11.08 -19.97
N ASN A 396 -16.24 10.47 -21.15
CA ASN A 396 -17.23 10.85 -22.16
C ASN A 396 -18.60 10.19 -21.92
N ARG A 397 -19.04 10.12 -20.66
CA ARG A 397 -20.22 9.35 -20.24
C ARG A 397 -21.53 9.72 -20.95
N ASN A 398 -21.70 10.99 -21.34
CA ASN A 398 -22.90 11.48 -22.04
C ASN A 398 -22.73 11.53 -23.56
N ASN A 399 -21.49 11.43 -24.06
CA ASN A 399 -21.15 11.54 -25.47
C ASN A 399 -20.34 10.31 -25.89
N PRO A 400 -21.00 9.15 -26.07
CA PRO A 400 -20.33 7.93 -26.51
C PRO A 400 -19.69 8.09 -27.90
N ILE A 401 -18.67 7.27 -28.17
CA ILE A 401 -18.13 7.11 -29.52
C ILE A 401 -18.85 5.92 -30.18
N ASN A 402 -19.27 6.09 -31.43
CA ASN A 402 -20.07 5.10 -32.16
C ASN A 402 -19.26 3.96 -32.78
N ASP A 403 -17.93 4.08 -32.79
CA ASP A 403 -16.98 3.14 -33.38
C ASP A 403 -15.68 3.11 -32.54
N SER A 404 -14.65 2.41 -33.04
CA SER A 404 -13.33 2.32 -32.39
C SER A 404 -12.33 3.39 -32.88
N SER A 405 -12.83 4.57 -33.30
CA SER A 405 -11.97 5.68 -33.75
C SER A 405 -11.55 6.65 -32.64
N GLY A 406 -11.95 6.36 -31.40
CA GLY A 406 -11.73 7.21 -30.23
C GLY A 406 -10.26 7.54 -29.97
N MET A 407 -10.00 8.78 -29.59
CA MET A 407 -8.67 9.24 -29.19
C MET A 407 -8.73 10.16 -27.98
N MET A 408 -7.96 9.86 -26.94
CA MET A 408 -7.71 10.72 -25.79
C MET A 408 -6.33 11.38 -25.95
N THR A 409 -6.29 12.71 -25.96
CA THR A 409 -5.07 13.49 -26.22
C THR A 409 -5.08 14.81 -25.46
N ILE A 410 -3.96 15.53 -25.49
CA ILE A 410 -3.89 16.94 -25.10
C ILE A 410 -4.08 17.81 -26.34
N SER A 411 -5.08 18.69 -26.34
CA SER A 411 -5.36 19.65 -27.41
C SER A 411 -4.39 20.84 -27.38
N GLU A 412 -4.41 21.66 -28.43
CA GLU A 412 -3.51 22.82 -28.59
C GLU A 412 -3.67 23.86 -27.47
N ASP A 413 -4.85 23.96 -26.87
CA ASP A 413 -5.15 24.81 -25.71
C ASP A 413 -4.66 24.21 -24.37
N GLY A 414 -3.98 23.05 -24.43
CA GLY A 414 -3.42 22.35 -23.28
C GLY A 414 -4.41 21.48 -22.51
N ASN A 415 -5.69 21.44 -22.89
CA ASN A 415 -6.71 20.62 -22.23
C ASN A 415 -6.58 19.14 -22.57
N LEU A 416 -6.99 18.27 -21.63
CA LEU A 416 -7.13 16.85 -21.88
C LEU A 416 -8.51 16.61 -22.53
N VAL A 417 -8.54 15.97 -23.70
CA VAL A 417 -9.75 15.82 -24.52
C VAL A 417 -9.96 14.40 -25.02
N VAL A 418 -11.22 14.05 -25.29
CA VAL A 418 -11.62 12.83 -26.01
C VAL A 418 -12.24 13.24 -27.34
N LEU A 419 -11.74 12.67 -28.43
CA LEU A 419 -12.12 12.93 -29.81
C LEU A 419 -12.65 11.66 -30.48
N ASN A 420 -13.53 11.81 -31.47
CA ASN A 420 -13.85 10.74 -32.43
C ASN A 420 -12.93 10.80 -33.67
N GLY A 421 -13.13 9.88 -34.62
CA GLY A 421 -12.35 9.78 -35.86
C GLY A 421 -12.50 10.97 -36.80
N GLN A 422 -13.56 11.77 -36.63
CA GLN A 422 -13.79 13.03 -37.35
C GLN A 422 -13.09 14.23 -36.69
N GLY A 423 -12.48 14.03 -35.50
CA GLY A 423 -11.84 15.09 -34.73
C GLY A 423 -12.81 15.95 -33.91
N GLU A 424 -14.07 15.51 -33.74
CA GLU A 424 -15.05 16.22 -32.91
C GLU A 424 -14.78 16.00 -31.42
N PHE A 425 -14.90 17.08 -30.64
CA PHE A 425 -14.71 17.04 -29.18
C PHE A 425 -15.93 16.42 -28.49
N LEU A 426 -15.74 15.25 -27.88
CA LEU A 426 -16.77 14.56 -27.10
C LEU A 426 -16.69 14.85 -25.60
N TRP A 427 -15.48 15.14 -25.10
CA TRP A 427 -15.20 15.50 -23.73
C TRP A 427 -13.92 16.34 -23.62
N SER A 428 -13.85 17.23 -22.62
CA SER A 428 -12.66 18.03 -22.30
C SER A 428 -12.58 18.29 -20.80
N SER A 429 -11.36 18.41 -20.26
CA SER A 429 -11.11 18.89 -18.89
C SER A 429 -11.65 20.30 -18.65
N ASN A 430 -11.82 21.10 -19.72
CA ASN A 430 -12.42 22.44 -19.71
C ASN A 430 -11.83 23.37 -18.64
N VAL A 431 -10.50 23.50 -18.62
CA VAL A 431 -9.77 24.40 -17.74
C VAL A 431 -9.00 25.45 -18.54
N SER A 432 -8.92 26.66 -17.99
CA SER A 432 -8.15 27.75 -18.59
C SER A 432 -6.66 27.57 -18.29
N ILE A 433 -5.89 27.15 -19.29
CA ILE A 433 -4.46 26.88 -19.14
C ILE A 433 -3.66 28.01 -19.78
N GLY A 434 -2.82 28.67 -18.98
CA GLY A 434 -1.97 29.79 -19.43
C GLY A 434 -0.58 29.36 -19.95
N PHE A 435 -0.39 28.08 -20.27
CA PHE A 435 0.90 27.50 -20.61
C PHE A 435 0.80 26.57 -21.82
N ASN A 436 1.86 26.51 -22.63
CA ASN A 436 1.91 25.70 -23.86
C ASN A 436 2.36 24.25 -23.65
N GLN A 437 2.58 23.84 -22.40
CA GLN A 437 3.04 22.50 -22.04
C GLN A 437 2.13 21.92 -20.96
N SER A 438 1.45 20.84 -21.31
CA SER A 438 0.59 20.07 -20.42
C SER A 438 0.89 18.58 -20.55
N THR A 439 0.74 17.85 -19.45
CA THR A 439 0.89 16.40 -19.39
C THR A 439 -0.18 15.83 -18.48
N ALA A 440 -0.90 14.82 -18.95
CA ALA A 440 -1.82 14.04 -18.13
C ALA A 440 -1.12 12.81 -17.56
N GLN A 441 -1.47 12.39 -16.35
CA GLN A 441 -0.86 11.25 -15.66
C GLN A 441 -1.89 10.49 -14.85
N LEU A 442 -1.88 9.15 -14.91
CA LEU A 442 -2.66 8.27 -14.05
C LEU A 442 -1.85 7.86 -12.81
N THR A 443 -2.29 8.26 -11.62
CA THR A 443 -1.59 7.94 -10.36
C THR A 443 -1.97 6.57 -9.81
N ASP A 444 -1.15 6.04 -8.89
CA ASP A 444 -1.40 4.79 -8.17
C ASP A 444 -2.55 4.84 -7.16
N ASP A 445 -3.16 6.02 -6.99
CA ASP A 445 -4.40 6.18 -6.22
C ASP A 445 -5.64 6.10 -7.12
N GLY A 446 -5.47 5.98 -8.44
CA GLY A 446 -6.55 5.97 -9.43
C GLY A 446 -7.00 7.36 -9.88
N ASN A 447 -6.23 8.40 -9.56
CA ASN A 447 -6.52 9.77 -9.96
C ASN A 447 -5.84 10.07 -11.30
N LEU A 448 -6.62 10.41 -12.32
CA LEU A 448 -6.12 11.01 -13.55
C LEU A 448 -5.94 12.52 -13.34
N ILE A 449 -4.70 12.99 -13.42
CA ILE A 449 -4.34 14.39 -13.18
C ILE A 449 -3.79 15.04 -14.44
N LEU A 450 -4.09 16.32 -14.64
CA LEU A 450 -3.50 17.16 -15.69
C LEU A 450 -2.58 18.18 -15.03
N LYS A 451 -1.32 18.17 -15.44
CA LYS A 451 -0.28 19.11 -14.99
C LYS A 451 0.07 20.06 -16.14
N ALA A 452 0.27 21.33 -15.86
CA ALA A 452 0.65 22.33 -16.85
C ALA A 452 1.80 23.25 -16.37
N GLY A 453 2.56 23.76 -17.34
CA GLY A 453 3.69 24.66 -17.12
C GLY A 453 5.01 23.95 -16.77
N PRO A 454 6.13 24.71 -16.75
CA PRO A 454 7.49 24.15 -16.59
C PRO A 454 7.71 23.45 -15.24
N ASN A 455 6.93 23.81 -14.22
CA ASN A 455 7.01 23.22 -12.88
C ASN A 455 6.01 22.06 -12.69
N GLY A 456 5.18 21.74 -13.69
CA GLY A 456 4.18 20.67 -13.61
C GLY A 456 3.05 20.96 -12.60
N ASN A 457 2.50 22.17 -12.60
CA ASN A 457 1.43 22.56 -11.67
C ASN A 457 0.15 21.76 -11.96
N LEU A 458 -0.48 21.22 -10.92
CA LEU A 458 -1.77 20.53 -11.04
C LEU A 458 -2.88 21.52 -11.42
N VAL A 459 -3.51 21.33 -12.59
CA VAL A 459 -4.58 22.20 -13.09
C VAL A 459 -5.95 21.53 -13.15
N TRP A 460 -6.00 20.21 -13.27
CA TRP A 460 -7.24 19.44 -13.26
C TRP A 460 -7.01 18.04 -12.69
N GLN A 461 -8.05 17.44 -12.10
CA GLN A 461 -8.01 16.06 -11.61
C GLN A 461 -9.39 15.39 -11.66
N SER A 462 -9.41 14.11 -12.03
CA SER A 462 -10.62 13.28 -12.11
C SER A 462 -11.38 13.18 -10.77
N PHE A 463 -10.67 13.21 -9.64
CA PHE A 463 -11.27 13.13 -8.30
C PHE A 463 -12.20 14.30 -7.96
N GLN A 464 -12.09 15.44 -8.65
CA GLN A 464 -13.02 16.57 -8.49
C GLN A 464 -14.30 16.40 -9.31
N GLN A 465 -14.34 15.44 -10.23
CA GLN A 465 -15.47 15.13 -11.10
C GLN A 465 -15.71 13.61 -11.11
N PRO A 466 -16.11 13.03 -9.96
CA PRO A 466 -16.35 11.60 -9.89
C PRO A 466 -17.56 11.20 -10.74
N THR A 467 -17.63 9.91 -11.09
CA THR A 467 -18.81 9.34 -11.76
C THR A 467 -19.76 8.75 -10.74
N ASP A 468 -19.97 7.44 -10.71
CA ASP A 468 -20.83 6.75 -9.74
C ASP A 468 -20.06 6.17 -8.55
N THR A 469 -18.72 6.16 -8.61
CA THR A 469 -17.85 5.48 -7.66
C THR A 469 -17.00 6.46 -6.84
N TYR A 470 -16.87 6.18 -5.54
CA TYR A 470 -15.95 6.84 -4.61
C TYR A 470 -14.79 5.90 -4.23
N LEU A 471 -13.56 6.42 -4.32
CA LEU A 471 -12.31 5.74 -3.97
C LEU A 471 -11.71 6.30 -2.67
N SER A 472 -10.88 5.52 -1.97
CA SER A 472 -10.35 5.88 -0.64
C SER A 472 -9.60 7.23 -0.58
N LYS A 473 -8.90 7.62 -1.64
CA LYS A 473 -8.18 8.92 -1.71
C LYS A 473 -9.02 10.07 -2.29
N MET A 474 -10.26 9.81 -2.68
CA MET A 474 -11.19 10.87 -3.12
C MET A 474 -11.71 11.67 -1.93
N ARG A 475 -12.12 12.91 -2.20
CA ARG A 475 -12.71 13.81 -1.22
C ARG A 475 -14.07 14.26 -1.74
N LEU A 476 -15.13 14.01 -0.97
CA LEU A 476 -16.44 14.59 -1.24
C LEU A 476 -16.58 15.86 -0.42
N SER A 477 -16.93 16.96 -1.05
CA SER A 477 -17.02 18.26 -0.38
C SER A 477 -18.38 18.91 -0.58
N ALA A 478 -18.84 19.66 0.42
CA ALA A 478 -20.04 20.49 0.33
C ALA A 478 -19.81 21.81 1.07
N ASN A 479 -19.94 22.92 0.35
CA ASN A 479 -19.81 24.25 0.91
C ASN A 479 -21.19 24.81 1.28
N ALA A 480 -21.41 25.03 2.57
CA ALA A 480 -22.69 25.47 3.12
C ALA A 480 -23.09 26.90 2.70
N ARG A 481 -22.10 27.75 2.37
CA ARG A 481 -22.34 29.17 2.01
C ARG A 481 -22.67 29.35 0.53
N THR A 482 -21.99 28.61 -0.34
CA THR A 482 -22.12 28.73 -1.80
C THR A 482 -23.07 27.69 -2.40
N GLY A 483 -23.39 26.62 -1.65
CA GLY A 483 -24.16 25.48 -2.15
C GLY A 483 -23.40 24.56 -3.10
N LYS A 484 -22.12 24.85 -3.42
CA LYS A 484 -21.28 24.02 -4.29
C LYS A 484 -20.95 22.71 -3.59
N LYS A 485 -21.16 21.58 -4.28
CA LYS A 485 -20.89 20.25 -3.76
C LYS A 485 -20.33 19.30 -4.82
N THR A 486 -19.53 18.36 -4.38
CA THR A 486 -19.03 17.23 -5.19
C THR A 486 -20.01 16.06 -5.02
N LEU A 487 -20.56 15.58 -6.14
CA LEU A 487 -21.59 14.54 -6.16
C LEU A 487 -21.13 13.32 -6.94
N LEU A 488 -21.46 12.14 -6.43
CA LEU A 488 -21.54 10.93 -7.21
C LEU A 488 -22.84 10.95 -8.02
N MET A 489 -22.78 10.50 -9.26
CA MET A 489 -23.89 10.48 -10.22
C MET A 489 -23.97 9.09 -10.81
N SER A 490 -25.03 8.36 -10.46
CA SER A 490 -25.29 6.99 -10.91
C SER A 490 -25.22 6.85 -12.42
N TRP A 491 -24.92 5.64 -12.90
CA TRP A 491 -25.16 5.29 -14.29
C TRP A 491 -26.67 5.24 -14.55
N ARG A 492 -27.09 5.52 -15.79
CA ARG A 492 -28.49 5.40 -16.20
C ARG A 492 -28.97 3.96 -16.15
N SER A 493 -28.11 3.01 -16.53
CA SER A 493 -28.36 1.57 -16.38
C SER A 493 -27.04 0.80 -16.33
N SER A 494 -27.06 -0.51 -16.08
CA SER A 494 -25.85 -1.35 -16.08
C SER A 494 -25.13 -1.40 -17.43
N SER A 495 -25.81 -1.08 -18.53
CA SER A 495 -25.25 -1.04 -19.89
C SER A 495 -25.06 0.38 -20.44
N ASP A 496 -25.43 1.42 -19.68
CA ASP A 496 -25.39 2.82 -20.11
C ASP A 496 -24.79 3.72 -19.00
N PRO A 497 -23.51 4.13 -19.14
CA PRO A 497 -22.80 4.94 -18.14
C PRO A 497 -23.19 6.42 -18.16
N SER A 498 -24.10 6.85 -19.05
CA SER A 498 -24.62 8.22 -19.04
C SER A 498 -25.23 8.59 -17.69
N VAL A 499 -25.39 9.89 -17.45
CA VAL A 499 -25.88 10.40 -16.17
C VAL A 499 -27.28 9.85 -15.87
N GLY A 500 -27.39 9.05 -14.82
CA GLY A 500 -28.63 8.50 -14.29
C GLY A 500 -29.40 9.48 -13.41
N ASN A 501 -30.51 8.99 -12.84
CA ASN A 501 -31.44 9.80 -12.07
C ASN A 501 -31.04 9.95 -10.59
N PHE A 502 -30.10 9.13 -10.10
CA PHE A 502 -29.64 9.19 -8.72
C PHE A 502 -28.31 9.93 -8.61
N SER A 503 -28.21 10.76 -7.57
CA SER A 503 -26.97 11.40 -7.15
C SER A 503 -26.74 11.22 -5.66
N ALA A 504 -25.50 11.27 -5.19
CA ALA A 504 -25.16 11.11 -3.79
C ALA A 504 -24.00 11.99 -3.35
N GLY A 505 -24.00 12.42 -2.10
CA GLY A 505 -22.96 13.30 -1.56
C GLY A 505 -23.37 13.97 -0.25
N LEU A 506 -22.47 14.84 0.23
CA LEU A 506 -22.70 15.59 1.47
C LEU A 506 -23.74 16.69 1.28
N ASN A 507 -24.57 16.86 2.30
CA ASN A 507 -25.42 18.00 2.54
C ASN A 507 -24.94 18.72 3.80
N SER A 508 -24.67 20.02 3.69
CA SER A 508 -24.10 20.84 4.78
C SER A 508 -25.07 21.90 5.33
N LEU A 509 -26.37 21.75 5.03
CA LEU A 509 -27.42 22.56 5.65
C LEU A 509 -27.72 22.02 7.06
N GLY A 510 -27.14 22.64 8.08
CA GLY A 510 -27.24 22.20 9.48
C GLY A 510 -26.07 21.29 9.87
N VAL A 511 -26.34 20.21 10.59
CA VAL A 511 -25.34 19.17 10.85
C VAL A 511 -25.01 18.45 9.53
N PRO A 512 -23.73 18.20 9.19
CA PRO A 512 -23.40 17.49 7.96
C PRO A 512 -23.98 16.08 7.90
N GLU A 513 -24.57 15.76 6.76
CA GLU A 513 -25.23 14.49 6.48
C GLU A 513 -24.90 14.02 5.07
N PHE A 514 -24.98 12.72 4.82
CA PHE A 514 -24.88 12.15 3.48
C PHE A 514 -26.27 11.82 2.94
N PHE A 515 -26.52 12.18 1.69
CA PHE A 515 -27.81 11.99 1.03
C PHE A 515 -27.63 11.25 -0.28
N ILE A 516 -28.68 10.51 -0.64
CA ILE A 516 -28.94 10.09 -2.01
C ILE A 516 -30.18 10.84 -2.47
N TRP A 517 -30.11 11.46 -3.64
CA TRP A 517 -31.23 12.16 -4.27
C TRP A 517 -31.68 11.41 -5.52
N TYR A 518 -32.99 11.43 -5.78
CA TYR A 518 -33.60 11.01 -7.03
C TYR A 518 -34.18 12.24 -7.73
N ASN A 519 -33.66 12.59 -8.92
CA ASN A 519 -34.03 13.80 -9.65
C ASN A 519 -33.97 15.08 -8.80
N GLY A 520 -32.97 15.17 -7.91
CA GLY A 520 -32.78 16.31 -7.01
C GLY A 520 -33.61 16.29 -5.72
N HIS A 521 -34.55 15.35 -5.57
CA HIS A 521 -35.34 15.18 -4.35
C HIS A 521 -34.69 14.15 -3.41
N PRO A 522 -34.68 14.36 -2.08
CA PRO A 522 -34.14 13.37 -1.14
C PRO A 522 -34.80 12.00 -1.31
N PHE A 523 -33.99 10.98 -1.52
CA PHE A 523 -34.41 9.58 -1.66
C PHE A 523 -33.99 8.74 -0.45
N TRP A 524 -32.80 9.02 0.08
CA TRP A 524 -32.26 8.39 1.28
C TRP A 524 -31.33 9.37 2.01
N ARG A 525 -31.17 9.19 3.32
CA ARG A 525 -30.32 10.02 4.19
C ARG A 525 -29.63 9.17 5.24
N SER A 526 -28.35 9.45 5.48
CA SER A 526 -27.49 8.74 6.44
C SER A 526 -27.73 9.10 7.90
N GLY A 527 -28.43 10.19 8.19
CA GLY A 527 -28.41 10.84 9.49
C GLY A 527 -27.17 11.72 9.70
N PRO A 528 -27.15 12.49 10.80
CA PRO A 528 -26.01 13.32 11.22
C PRO A 528 -24.68 12.59 11.33
N TRP A 529 -23.60 13.30 11.06
CA TRP A 529 -22.24 12.84 11.37
C TRP A 529 -22.03 12.77 12.89
N GLY A 530 -21.73 11.58 13.41
CA GLY A 530 -21.50 11.30 14.84
C GLY A 530 -20.04 11.38 15.27
N GLY A 531 -19.14 11.92 14.46
CA GLY A 531 -17.70 12.03 14.75
C GLY A 531 -16.86 10.93 14.11
N GLN A 532 -17.33 9.68 14.14
CA GLN A 532 -16.66 8.52 13.51
C GLN A 532 -17.46 7.90 12.36
N ASN A 533 -18.79 8.00 12.42
CA ASN A 533 -19.70 7.40 11.46
C ASN A 533 -20.98 8.25 11.33
N PHE A 534 -21.78 8.00 10.29
CA PHE A 534 -23.12 8.55 10.22
C PHE A 534 -24.07 7.73 11.09
N ILE A 535 -24.78 8.39 12.01
CA ILE A 535 -25.54 7.70 13.07
C ILE A 535 -26.78 6.95 12.56
N GLY A 536 -27.21 7.22 11.33
CA GLY A 536 -28.31 6.53 10.65
C GLY A 536 -27.87 5.38 9.74
N ILE A 537 -26.61 4.93 9.83
CA ILE A 537 -26.11 3.72 9.16
C ILE A 537 -25.54 2.77 10.23
N PRO A 538 -26.37 1.90 10.84
CA PRO A 538 -25.94 0.99 11.91
C PRO A 538 -24.77 0.09 11.51
N GLU A 539 -24.67 -0.31 10.24
CA GLU A 539 -23.63 -1.22 9.75
C GLU A 539 -22.23 -0.59 9.76
N MET A 540 -22.12 0.75 9.76
CA MET A 540 -20.82 1.45 9.88
C MET A 540 -20.16 1.26 11.26
N TYR A 541 -20.92 0.91 12.31
CA TYR A 541 -20.35 0.69 13.66
C TYR A 541 -19.43 -0.54 13.73
N ASN A 542 -19.52 -1.47 12.77
CA ASN A 542 -18.73 -2.69 12.76
C ASN A 542 -17.33 -2.54 12.12
N SER A 543 -16.95 -1.37 11.56
CA SER A 543 -15.71 -1.20 10.77
C SER A 543 -14.67 -0.21 11.35
N VAL A 544 -14.82 0.21 12.60
CA VAL A 544 -14.25 1.46 13.18
C VAL A 544 -12.70 1.54 13.20
N TYR A 545 -11.96 0.43 13.10
CA TYR A 545 -10.50 0.46 13.24
C TYR A 545 -9.70 0.41 11.92
N LEU A 546 -10.33 0.13 10.76
CA LEU A 546 -9.61 -0.01 9.48
C LEU A 546 -10.31 0.65 8.27
N ASP A 547 -11.65 0.75 8.23
CA ASP A 547 -12.41 1.11 7.02
C ASP A 547 -13.42 2.27 7.26
N GLY A 548 -12.98 3.36 7.88
CA GLY A 548 -13.83 4.51 8.26
C GLY A 548 -13.80 5.72 7.32
N PHE A 549 -14.62 6.73 7.65
CA PHE A 549 -14.57 8.06 7.07
C PHE A 549 -14.16 9.10 8.12
N SER A 550 -13.58 10.21 7.67
CA SER A 550 -13.31 11.41 8.44
C SER A 550 -13.99 12.60 7.80
N LEU A 551 -14.59 13.46 8.63
CA LEU A 551 -15.22 14.70 8.19
C LEU A 551 -14.42 15.89 8.73
N GLN A 552 -13.94 16.75 7.83
CA GLN A 552 -13.14 17.92 8.16
C GLN A 552 -13.89 19.20 7.77
N TYR A 553 -13.82 20.22 8.64
CA TYR A 553 -14.31 21.56 8.34
C TYR A 553 -13.15 22.48 7.98
N GLU A 554 -13.20 23.11 6.81
CA GLU A 554 -12.10 23.90 6.22
C GLU A 554 -12.12 25.38 6.64
N GLY A 555 -13.05 25.81 7.51
CA GLY A 555 -13.15 27.19 8.01
C GLY A 555 -13.90 28.18 7.09
N ASP A 556 -13.92 27.93 5.79
CA ASP A 556 -14.58 28.75 4.76
C ASP A 556 -16.07 28.41 4.54
N GLY A 557 -16.62 27.47 5.32
CA GLY A 557 -17.96 26.90 5.12
C GLY A 557 -17.96 25.56 4.39
N THR A 558 -16.80 25.05 3.97
CA THR A 558 -16.67 23.74 3.30
C THR A 558 -16.49 22.62 4.31
N PHE A 559 -17.29 21.57 4.15
CA PHE A 559 -17.09 20.28 4.79
C PHE A 559 -16.54 19.29 3.78
N THR A 560 -15.51 18.54 4.16
CA THR A 560 -14.83 17.55 3.33
C THR A 560 -14.89 16.18 4.01
N LEU A 561 -15.43 15.18 3.31
CA LEU A 561 -15.45 13.78 3.72
C LEU A 561 -14.34 13.02 2.98
N SER A 562 -13.51 12.31 3.74
CA SER A 562 -12.40 11.48 3.25
C SER A 562 -12.39 10.11 3.93
N SER A 563 -11.78 9.10 3.31
CA SER A 563 -11.63 7.78 3.92
C SER A 563 -10.34 7.68 4.77
N ILE A 564 -10.36 6.80 5.78
CA ILE A 564 -9.24 6.53 6.71
C ILE A 564 -8.45 5.26 6.31
N LEU A 565 -8.84 4.58 5.22
CA LEU A 565 -8.34 3.24 4.83
C LEU A 565 -6.82 3.10 4.55
N ASP A 566 -6.31 1.89 4.82
CA ASP A 566 -4.99 1.36 4.39
C ASP A 566 -4.94 1.12 2.87
N GLN A 567 -3.81 1.43 2.24
CA GLN A 567 -3.55 1.34 0.79
C GLN A 567 -3.52 -0.10 0.25
N ALA A 568 -3.49 -1.13 1.11
CA ALA A 568 -3.44 -2.53 0.72
C ALA A 568 -4.80 -3.13 0.28
N ILE A 569 -5.92 -2.56 0.74
CA ILE A 569 -7.26 -3.10 0.53
C ILE A 569 -7.93 -2.40 -0.67
N ARG A 570 -8.42 -3.19 -1.63
CA ARG A 570 -9.21 -2.68 -2.76
C ARG A 570 -10.66 -2.51 -2.32
N LEU A 571 -11.00 -1.29 -1.95
CA LEU A 571 -12.32 -0.93 -1.45
C LEU A 571 -12.89 0.27 -2.21
N THR A 572 -14.15 0.17 -2.62
CA THR A 572 -14.84 1.21 -3.41
C THR A 572 -16.29 1.34 -2.96
N TYR A 573 -16.86 2.54 -3.06
CA TYR A 573 -18.27 2.77 -2.79
C TYR A 573 -18.99 3.17 -4.08
N VAL A 574 -20.02 2.41 -4.48
CA VAL A 574 -20.67 2.57 -5.79
C VAL A 574 -22.13 2.94 -5.64
N LEU A 575 -22.57 4.01 -6.32
CA LEU A 575 -23.97 4.41 -6.46
C LEU A 575 -24.59 3.80 -7.72
N THR A 576 -25.35 2.73 -7.53
CA THR A 576 -26.00 1.99 -8.62
C THR A 576 -27.13 2.77 -9.30
N SER A 577 -27.51 2.35 -10.51
CA SER A 577 -28.65 2.92 -11.28
C SER A 577 -30.01 2.78 -10.58
N HIS A 578 -30.11 1.91 -9.57
CA HIS A 578 -31.32 1.69 -8.78
C HIS A 578 -31.34 2.54 -7.49
N GLY A 579 -30.35 3.41 -7.30
CA GLY A 579 -30.27 4.28 -6.11
C GLY A 579 -29.72 3.59 -4.86
N LYS A 580 -29.10 2.41 -5.01
CA LYS A 580 -28.37 1.75 -3.92
C LYS A 580 -26.91 2.19 -3.88
N PHE A 581 -26.44 2.55 -2.70
CA PHE A 581 -25.05 2.84 -2.39
C PHE A 581 -24.42 1.63 -1.69
N ARG A 582 -23.38 1.06 -2.30
CA ARG A 582 -22.77 -0.22 -1.88
C ARG A 582 -21.29 -0.05 -1.57
N GLU A 583 -20.84 -0.67 -0.48
CA GLU A 583 -19.41 -0.85 -0.18
C GLU A 583 -18.92 -2.14 -0.84
N HIS A 584 -18.19 -2.05 -1.95
CA HIS A 584 -17.54 -3.17 -2.63
C HIS A 584 -16.09 -3.35 -2.15
N TYR A 585 -15.69 -4.61 -1.94
CA TYR A 585 -14.32 -4.98 -1.64
C TYR A 585 -13.89 -6.21 -2.46
N TRP A 586 -12.59 -6.32 -2.73
CA TRP A 586 -12.02 -7.49 -3.39
C TRP A 586 -11.66 -8.56 -2.36
N ASP A 587 -12.31 -9.73 -2.43
CA ASP A 587 -11.95 -10.89 -1.62
C ASP A 587 -10.78 -11.63 -2.29
N TYR A 588 -9.57 -11.46 -1.76
CA TYR A 588 -8.36 -12.10 -2.28
C TYR A 588 -8.38 -13.63 -2.16
N GLY A 589 -9.14 -14.20 -1.23
CA GLY A 589 -9.28 -15.65 -1.06
C GLY A 589 -10.19 -16.28 -2.11
N LYS A 590 -11.25 -15.56 -2.52
CA LYS A 590 -12.21 -16.04 -3.52
C LYS A 590 -11.94 -15.53 -4.95
N GLY A 591 -11.17 -14.46 -5.11
CA GLY A 591 -10.89 -13.83 -6.40
C GLY A 591 -12.13 -13.18 -7.04
N VAL A 592 -13.05 -12.68 -6.21
CA VAL A 592 -14.30 -12.02 -6.65
C VAL A 592 -14.54 -10.72 -5.89
N TRP A 593 -15.32 -9.82 -6.50
CA TRP A 593 -15.84 -8.65 -5.82
C TRP A 593 -17.05 -9.03 -4.97
N GLU A 594 -17.01 -8.68 -3.68
CA GLU A 594 -18.14 -8.81 -2.77
C GLU A 594 -18.53 -7.43 -2.21
N TYR A 595 -19.66 -7.35 -1.51
CA TYR A 595 -20.05 -6.15 -0.78
C TYR A 595 -20.35 -6.47 0.68
N LYS A 596 -20.04 -5.52 1.57
CA LYS A 596 -20.30 -5.66 3.01
C LYS A 596 -21.71 -5.22 3.39
N TRP A 597 -22.13 -4.06 2.91
CA TRP A 597 -23.47 -3.52 3.15
C TRP A 597 -23.95 -2.66 1.98
N GLU A 598 -25.26 -2.39 1.95
CA GLU A 598 -25.90 -1.51 0.97
C GLU A 598 -27.01 -0.67 1.62
N VAL A 599 -27.23 0.54 1.10
CA VAL A 599 -28.35 1.41 1.51
C VAL A 599 -29.03 2.03 0.28
N PRO A 600 -30.36 2.23 0.28
CA PRO A 600 -31.33 1.73 1.27
C PRO A 600 -31.44 0.19 1.24
N SER A 601 -31.63 -0.42 2.41
CA SER A 601 -31.78 -1.89 2.58
C SER A 601 -33.23 -2.29 2.87
N THR A 602 -34.00 -1.42 3.53
CA THR A 602 -35.40 -1.63 3.90
C THR A 602 -36.31 -0.51 3.39
N GLU A 603 -37.63 -0.73 3.42
CA GLU A 603 -38.58 0.34 3.10
C GLU A 603 -38.54 1.54 4.06
N CYS A 604 -38.05 1.33 5.30
CA CYS A 604 -37.91 2.39 6.29
C CYS A 604 -36.77 3.35 5.98
N ASP A 605 -35.80 2.94 5.17
CA ASP A 605 -34.67 3.78 4.79
C ASP A 605 -35.07 4.83 3.74
N ILE A 606 -36.18 4.59 3.02
CA ILE A 606 -36.71 5.54 2.04
C ILE A 606 -37.11 6.82 2.76
N TYR A 607 -36.55 7.94 2.29
CA TYR A 607 -36.67 9.22 2.95
C TYR A 607 -38.14 9.60 3.19
N GLY A 608 -38.49 9.83 4.46
CA GLY A 608 -39.82 10.30 4.83
C GLY A 608 -40.96 9.29 4.67
N LYS A 609 -40.66 7.98 4.64
CA LYS A 609 -41.64 6.88 4.45
C LYS A 609 -42.92 7.00 5.30
N CYS A 610 -42.80 7.40 6.57
CA CYS A 610 -43.93 7.51 7.50
C CYS A 610 -44.54 8.91 7.65
N GLY A 611 -44.11 9.86 6.80
CA GLY A 611 -44.56 11.25 6.86
C GLY A 611 -44.14 12.01 8.13
N PRO A 612 -44.60 13.26 8.30
CA PRO A 612 -44.33 14.07 9.47
C PRO A 612 -44.81 13.44 10.78
N PHE A 613 -43.99 13.47 11.83
CA PHE A 613 -44.28 12.93 13.17
C PHE A 613 -44.68 11.44 13.20
N GLY A 614 -44.36 10.69 12.13
CA GLY A 614 -44.38 9.24 12.09
C GLY A 614 -42.99 8.66 12.30
N SER A 615 -42.91 7.44 12.85
CA SER A 615 -41.67 6.68 13.02
C SER A 615 -41.80 5.33 12.32
N CYS A 616 -40.74 4.93 11.61
CA CYS A 616 -40.63 3.65 10.93
C CYS A 616 -39.88 2.61 11.77
N ASP A 617 -40.41 1.41 11.91
CA ASP A 617 -39.75 0.26 12.54
C ASP A 617 -39.95 -0.96 11.62
N ALA A 618 -38.86 -1.38 10.97
CA ALA A 618 -38.88 -2.47 10.00
C ALA A 618 -39.27 -3.83 10.61
N GLN A 619 -39.21 -3.96 11.95
CA GLN A 619 -39.59 -5.18 12.67
C GLN A 619 -41.08 -5.22 13.04
N ASN A 620 -41.81 -4.10 12.87
CA ASN A 620 -43.23 -4.02 13.20
C ASN A 620 -44.12 -4.16 11.96
N SER A 621 -45.36 -4.58 12.20
CA SER A 621 -46.44 -4.55 11.19
C SER A 621 -47.68 -3.89 11.81
N PRO A 622 -48.08 -2.69 11.37
CA PRO A 622 -47.52 -1.89 10.28
C PRO A 622 -46.14 -1.29 10.62
N ILE A 623 -45.31 -1.07 9.59
CA ILE A 623 -43.96 -0.49 9.76
C ILE A 623 -43.99 0.95 10.28
N CYS A 624 -45.06 1.70 10.02
CA CYS A 624 -45.20 3.09 10.43
C CYS A 624 -46.14 3.25 11.63
N THR A 625 -45.68 3.99 12.63
CA THR A 625 -46.47 4.35 13.83
C THR A 625 -46.38 5.85 14.10
N CYS A 626 -47.46 6.47 14.57
CA CYS A 626 -47.39 7.84 15.05
C CYS A 626 -46.58 7.90 16.36
N LEU A 627 -45.78 8.95 16.51
CA LEU A 627 -45.07 9.20 17.76
C LEU A 627 -46.06 9.30 18.94
N LYS A 628 -45.61 8.94 20.14
CA LYS A 628 -46.46 9.05 21.34
C LYS A 628 -46.95 10.48 21.52
N GLY A 629 -48.24 10.67 21.78
CA GLY A 629 -48.89 11.99 21.86
C GLY A 629 -49.36 12.55 20.50
N PHE A 630 -49.25 11.77 19.42
CA PHE A 630 -49.72 12.12 18.08
C PHE A 630 -50.74 11.08 17.57
N VAL A 631 -51.54 11.47 16.58
CA VAL A 631 -52.52 10.63 15.86
C VAL A 631 -52.42 10.85 14.36
N ALA A 632 -52.85 9.88 13.57
CA ALA A 632 -52.82 10.00 12.12
C ALA A 632 -53.65 11.21 11.67
N LYS A 633 -53.10 12.02 10.77
CA LYS A 633 -53.81 13.18 10.22
C LYS A 633 -55.02 12.75 9.39
N ASN A 634 -54.88 11.64 8.66
CA ASN A 634 -55.93 11.00 7.90
C ASN A 634 -55.96 9.51 8.25
N GLN A 635 -56.97 9.09 9.01
CA GLN A 635 -57.08 7.71 9.50
C GLN A 635 -57.36 6.70 8.37
N ASP A 636 -58.09 7.11 7.33
CA ASP A 636 -58.44 6.22 6.21
C ASP A 636 -57.21 5.91 5.34
N GLU A 637 -56.36 6.91 5.10
CA GLU A 637 -55.06 6.71 4.42
C GLU A 637 -54.15 5.81 5.26
N TRP A 638 -54.06 6.08 6.57
CA TRP A 638 -53.21 5.33 7.49
C TRP A 638 -53.57 3.84 7.54
N ASN A 639 -54.86 3.54 7.59
CA ASN A 639 -55.37 2.16 7.61
C ASN A 639 -55.14 1.42 6.28
N LYS A 640 -54.97 2.16 5.17
CA LYS A 640 -54.63 1.61 3.84
C LYS A 640 -53.13 1.47 3.60
N GLY A 641 -52.28 1.82 4.57
CA GLY A 641 -50.83 1.82 4.42
C GLY A 641 -50.28 3.03 3.64
N ILE A 642 -51.05 4.11 3.54
CA ILE A 642 -50.61 5.38 2.95
C ILE A 642 -50.28 6.34 4.10
N TRP A 643 -48.99 6.57 4.35
CA TRP A 643 -48.52 7.34 5.50
C TRP A 643 -48.05 8.77 5.17
N THR A 644 -48.21 9.21 3.92
CA THR A 644 -47.70 10.50 3.41
C THR A 644 -48.22 11.71 4.19
N SER A 645 -49.46 11.65 4.67
CA SER A 645 -50.08 12.71 5.46
C SER A 645 -49.51 12.85 6.88
N GLY A 646 -48.79 11.84 7.38
CA GLY A 646 -48.17 11.82 8.70
C GLY A 646 -49.18 11.91 9.85
N CYS A 647 -48.70 12.47 10.96
CA CYS A 647 -49.42 12.56 12.23
C CYS A 647 -49.51 14.01 12.72
N VAL A 648 -50.50 14.28 13.57
CA VAL A 648 -50.74 15.56 14.24
C VAL A 648 -50.81 15.36 15.74
N ARG A 649 -50.45 16.40 16.52
CA ARG A 649 -50.47 16.36 17.98
C ARG A 649 -51.89 16.15 18.51
N LYS A 650 -52.04 15.36 19.58
CA LYS A 650 -53.31 15.15 20.29
C LYS A 650 -53.69 16.34 21.16
N ALA A 651 -52.70 16.94 21.83
CA ALA A 651 -52.88 18.02 22.80
C ALA A 651 -51.94 19.21 22.49
N PRO A 652 -52.41 20.46 22.68
CA PRO A 652 -51.59 21.66 22.47
C PRO A 652 -50.51 21.81 23.55
N LEU A 653 -49.38 22.41 23.17
CA LEU A 653 -48.26 22.64 24.10
C LEU A 653 -48.56 23.80 25.06
N GLN A 654 -47.72 24.00 26.07
CA GLN A 654 -47.85 25.10 27.03
C GLN A 654 -47.89 26.47 26.34
N CYS A 655 -46.99 26.72 25.39
CA CYS A 655 -46.93 28.01 24.70
C CYS A 655 -48.21 28.33 23.89
N ASP A 656 -48.90 27.31 23.37
CA ASP A 656 -50.17 27.48 22.67
C ASP A 656 -51.33 27.76 23.63
N ARG A 657 -51.25 27.24 24.86
CA ARG A 657 -52.25 27.43 25.92
C ARG A 657 -52.19 28.81 26.57
N ILE A 658 -51.03 29.47 26.55
CA ILE A 658 -50.80 30.79 27.17
C ILE A 658 -51.53 31.94 26.44
N GLN A 659 -52.02 31.74 25.20
CA GLN A 659 -52.78 32.77 24.48
C GLN A 659 -54.14 33.14 25.13
N ASN A 660 -54.68 32.30 26.02
CA ASN A 660 -55.89 32.61 26.80
C ASN A 660 -55.55 32.54 28.29
N GLY A 661 -55.27 33.70 28.88
CA GLY A 661 -54.68 33.81 30.22
C GLY A 661 -55.46 33.16 31.36
N SER A 662 -54.71 32.88 32.43
CA SER A 662 -55.14 32.60 33.81
C SER A 662 -55.37 31.16 34.26
N GLU A 663 -54.50 30.21 33.87
CA GLU A 663 -54.28 29.01 34.69
C GLU A 663 -52.78 28.78 34.90
N THR A 664 -52.41 28.17 36.03
CA THR A 664 -51.05 27.66 36.29
C THR A 664 -50.75 26.52 35.31
N VAL A 665 -50.38 26.87 34.08
CA VAL A 665 -50.11 25.89 33.03
C VAL A 665 -48.85 25.12 33.39
N LYS A 666 -49.01 23.83 33.69
CA LYS A 666 -47.89 22.92 33.95
C LYS A 666 -46.98 22.86 32.73
N GLU A 667 -45.68 22.88 33.00
CA GLU A 667 -44.62 22.85 32.00
C GLU A 667 -44.74 21.61 31.10
N ASP A 668 -44.40 21.78 29.82
CA ASP A 668 -44.34 20.66 28.89
C ASP A 668 -43.28 19.64 29.32
N VAL A 669 -43.49 18.38 28.94
CA VAL A 669 -42.62 17.26 29.31
C VAL A 669 -41.99 16.65 28.07
N PHE A 670 -40.91 15.90 28.23
CA PHE A 670 -40.29 15.17 27.12
C PHE A 670 -40.50 13.67 27.26
N LYS A 671 -40.77 13.01 26.13
CA LYS A 671 -40.71 11.55 26.02
C LYS A 671 -39.45 11.15 25.29
N LYS A 672 -38.59 10.42 26.00
CA LYS A 672 -37.39 9.81 25.44
C LYS A 672 -37.74 8.60 24.58
N LEU A 673 -37.23 8.60 23.36
CA LEU A 673 -37.30 7.51 22.37
C LEU A 673 -35.87 7.03 22.12
N VAL A 674 -35.61 5.75 22.37
CA VAL A 674 -34.26 5.18 22.29
C VAL A 674 -33.95 4.61 20.91
N ARG A 675 -32.67 4.61 20.53
CA ARG A 675 -32.15 3.99 19.28
C ARG A 675 -32.86 4.50 18.02
N MET A 676 -32.97 5.81 17.91
CA MET A 676 -33.63 6.46 16.79
C MET A 676 -32.61 6.99 15.78
N LYS A 677 -32.91 6.80 14.49
CA LYS A 677 -32.49 7.71 13.43
C LYS A 677 -33.22 9.03 13.67
N VAL A 678 -32.48 10.01 14.16
CA VAL A 678 -33.04 11.33 14.48
C VAL A 678 -33.56 12.04 13.22
N PRO A 679 -34.53 12.94 13.33
CA PRO A 679 -35.13 13.61 12.18
C PRO A 679 -34.12 14.43 11.35
N THR A 680 -34.50 14.76 10.12
CA THR A 680 -33.72 15.63 9.22
C THR A 680 -33.75 17.11 9.66
N PHE A 681 -32.79 17.91 9.18
CA PHE A 681 -32.66 19.36 9.44
C PHE A 681 -32.52 19.74 10.92
N ALA A 682 -31.67 19.01 11.65
CA ALA A 682 -31.30 19.39 13.01
C ALA A 682 -30.62 20.77 13.02
N GLU A 683 -31.09 21.66 13.89
CA GLU A 683 -30.42 22.92 14.20
C GLU A 683 -29.30 22.64 15.21
N TYR A 684 -28.06 22.99 14.84
CA TYR A 684 -26.88 22.79 15.68
C TYR A 684 -26.70 23.95 16.66
N TRP A 685 -26.51 23.64 17.94
CA TRP A 685 -26.14 24.61 18.97
C TRP A 685 -24.69 24.41 19.42
N SER A 686 -23.81 25.36 19.09
CA SER A 686 -22.36 25.20 19.11
C SER A 686 -21.64 25.50 20.43
N TYR A 687 -22.35 25.51 21.56
CA TYR A 687 -21.71 25.68 22.88
C TYR A 687 -21.64 24.33 23.60
N PRO A 688 -20.56 24.02 24.34
CA PRO A 688 -20.50 22.83 25.18
C PRO A 688 -21.70 22.90 26.14
N SER A 689 -22.68 22.04 25.89
CA SER A 689 -23.93 22.01 26.62
C SER A 689 -24.12 20.62 27.17
N SER A 690 -24.48 20.52 28.44
CA SER A 690 -24.95 19.25 29.00
C SER A 690 -26.27 18.84 28.36
N GLU A 691 -26.65 17.56 28.43
CA GLU A 691 -27.98 17.10 28.00
C GLU A 691 -29.10 17.92 28.67
N GLN A 692 -28.88 18.34 29.92
CA GLN A 692 -29.81 19.18 30.67
C GLN A 692 -29.93 20.59 30.10
N GLU A 693 -28.82 21.22 29.70
CA GLU A 693 -28.87 22.53 29.03
C GLU A 693 -29.58 22.45 27.67
N CYS A 694 -29.37 21.36 26.92
CA CYS A 694 -30.07 21.12 25.65
C CYS A 694 -31.59 21.03 25.84
N LYS A 695 -32.01 20.34 26.91
CA LYS A 695 -33.41 20.26 27.32
C LYS A 695 -33.98 21.62 27.70
N ASP A 696 -33.26 22.37 28.54
CA ASP A 696 -33.71 23.66 29.06
C ASP A 696 -33.84 24.70 27.93
N GLU A 697 -32.93 24.67 26.95
CA GLU A 697 -33.01 25.52 25.77
C GLU A 697 -34.22 25.19 24.89
N CYS A 698 -34.51 23.90 24.69
CA CYS A 698 -35.73 23.48 23.99
C CYS A 698 -37.00 23.91 24.74
N LEU A 699 -37.02 23.85 26.08
CA LEU A 699 -38.18 24.31 26.87
C LEU A 699 -38.44 25.81 26.69
N ARG A 700 -37.37 26.62 26.72
CA ARG A 700 -37.42 28.08 26.52
C ARG A 700 -37.89 28.47 25.12
N ASN A 701 -37.49 27.72 24.10
CA ASN A 701 -37.89 27.96 22.74
C ASN A 701 -39.28 27.34 22.47
N CYS A 702 -40.33 28.17 22.43
CA CYS A 702 -41.70 27.70 22.15
C CYS A 702 -41.89 27.00 20.80
N SER A 703 -41.01 27.26 19.83
CA SER A 703 -41.03 26.56 18.55
C SER A 703 -40.36 25.19 18.62
N CYS A 704 -39.56 24.90 19.65
CA CYS A 704 -38.87 23.62 19.76
C CYS A 704 -39.86 22.47 20.01
N VAL A 705 -39.80 21.47 19.13
CA VAL A 705 -40.67 20.29 19.16
C VAL A 705 -39.96 19.02 19.64
N ALA A 706 -38.63 18.96 19.56
CA ALA A 706 -37.81 17.86 20.03
C ALA A 706 -36.35 18.28 20.18
N TYR A 707 -35.60 17.55 21.01
CA TYR A 707 -34.14 17.65 21.11
C TYR A 707 -33.49 16.27 21.15
N SER A 708 -32.20 16.23 20.86
CA SER A 708 -31.34 15.06 21.04
C SER A 708 -29.96 15.52 21.49
N TYR A 709 -29.30 14.70 22.28
CA TYR A 709 -27.94 14.96 22.76
C TYR A 709 -27.06 13.76 22.43
N TYR A 710 -25.90 14.01 21.82
CA TYR A 710 -24.96 12.96 21.42
C TYR A 710 -23.53 13.32 21.83
N ASN A 711 -22.84 12.37 22.48
CA ASN A 711 -21.52 12.54 23.10
C ASN A 711 -20.33 12.81 22.13
N GLY A 712 -20.59 13.09 20.85
CA GLY A 712 -19.57 13.50 19.87
C GLY A 712 -19.85 14.83 19.15
N PHE A 713 -21.10 15.30 19.16
CA PHE A 713 -21.53 16.50 18.41
C PHE A 713 -22.35 17.48 19.27
N GLY A 714 -22.81 17.09 20.46
CA GLY A 714 -23.53 17.96 21.38
C GLY A 714 -25.06 17.98 21.18
N CYS A 715 -25.65 19.16 21.31
CA CYS A 715 -27.10 19.37 21.29
C CYS A 715 -27.66 19.58 19.86
N MET A 716 -28.73 18.87 19.55
CA MET A 716 -29.52 19.02 18.32
C MET A 716 -30.96 19.40 18.67
N LEU A 717 -31.47 20.47 18.06
CA LEU A 717 -32.84 20.96 18.26
C LEU A 717 -33.63 20.90 16.96
N TRP A 718 -34.94 20.68 17.07
CA TRP A 718 -35.86 20.76 15.94
C TRP A 718 -37.01 21.71 16.27
N THR A 719 -37.27 22.66 15.37
CA THR A 719 -38.37 23.63 15.50
C THR A 719 -39.54 23.36 14.53
N GLY A 720 -39.30 22.55 13.49
CA GLY A 720 -40.28 22.24 12.45
C GLY A 720 -40.90 20.84 12.58
N ASN A 721 -41.45 20.35 11.48
CA ASN A 721 -41.96 18.98 11.40
C ASN A 721 -40.82 17.97 11.55
N LEU A 722 -41.02 16.95 12.39
CA LEU A 722 -40.07 15.84 12.50
C LEU A 722 -40.30 14.87 11.35
N ILE A 723 -39.35 14.71 10.45
CA ILE A 723 -39.45 13.87 9.24
C ILE A 723 -38.27 12.90 9.19
N ASP A 724 -38.49 11.73 8.59
CA ASP A 724 -37.47 10.70 8.36
C ASP A 724 -36.92 10.09 9.67
N ILE A 725 -37.85 9.74 10.56
CA ILE A 725 -37.56 9.06 11.84
C ILE A 725 -37.70 7.55 11.64
N GLN A 726 -36.71 6.82 12.12
CA GLN A 726 -36.68 5.37 12.09
C GLN A 726 -36.15 4.84 13.42
N LYS A 727 -36.69 3.72 13.88
CA LYS A 727 -36.20 3.00 15.04
C LYS A 727 -35.28 1.87 14.59
N PHE A 728 -34.11 1.78 15.20
CA PHE A 728 -33.15 0.72 14.94
C PHE A 728 -33.21 -0.37 16.03
N SER A 729 -32.82 -1.59 15.65
CA SER A 729 -32.55 -2.67 16.60
C SER A 729 -31.29 -2.38 17.41
N GLU A 730 -30.26 -1.84 16.76
CA GLU A 730 -28.95 -1.52 17.30
C GLU A 730 -28.43 -0.20 16.69
N GLY A 731 -27.63 0.56 17.45
CA GLY A 731 -27.17 1.89 17.06
C GLY A 731 -28.23 3.00 17.20
N GLY A 732 -28.02 4.11 16.48
CA GLY A 732 -28.83 5.32 16.59
C GLY A 732 -28.55 6.15 17.85
N THR A 733 -29.37 7.17 18.08
CA THR A 733 -29.30 8.01 19.28
C THR A 733 -30.68 8.25 19.88
N ASP A 734 -30.72 8.77 21.10
CA ASP A 734 -31.95 9.05 21.80
C ASP A 734 -32.59 10.35 21.29
N LEU A 735 -33.88 10.31 20.99
CA LEU A 735 -34.68 11.46 20.58
C LEU A 735 -35.72 11.80 21.67
N ASN A 736 -35.69 13.02 22.18
CA ASN A 736 -36.62 13.51 23.19
C ASN A 736 -37.69 14.38 22.52
N ILE A 737 -38.91 13.89 22.43
CA ILE A 737 -40.04 14.63 21.83
C ILE A 737 -40.80 15.43 22.89
N ARG A 738 -41.11 16.70 22.61
CA ARG A 738 -41.87 17.58 23.52
C ARG A 738 -43.36 17.22 23.47
N LEU A 739 -43.98 17.02 24.62
CA LEU A 739 -45.39 16.66 24.80
C LEU A 739 -46.05 17.57 25.83
N ALA A 740 -47.36 17.76 25.70
CA ALA A 740 -48.15 18.43 26.72
C ALA A 740 -48.13 17.62 28.03
N TYR A 741 -48.12 18.31 29.17
CA TYR A 741 -48.16 17.66 30.49
C TYR A 741 -49.31 16.63 30.62
N THR A 742 -50.44 16.87 29.96
CA THR A 742 -51.63 15.98 29.99
C THR A 742 -51.40 14.61 29.33
N GLU A 743 -50.36 14.46 28.52
CA GLU A 743 -49.98 13.21 27.85
C GLU A 743 -48.98 12.37 28.69
N LEU A 744 -48.61 12.86 29.87
CA LEU A 744 -47.78 12.10 30.82
C LEU A 744 -48.63 10.97 31.41
N ASP A 745 -48.21 9.71 31.20
CA ASP A 745 -48.84 8.55 31.86
C ASP A 745 -48.56 8.61 33.37
N THR A 746 -49.34 9.39 34.12
CA THR A 746 -49.41 9.26 35.57
C THR A 746 -50.17 7.98 35.90
N MET A 747 -49.38 6.92 36.07
CA MET A 747 -49.67 5.64 36.74
C MET A 747 -51.08 5.51 37.37
N LYS A 748 -52.06 5.06 36.59
CA LYS A 748 -53.24 4.35 37.13
C LYS A 748 -52.89 3.08 37.91
N ASN A 749 -51.63 2.62 37.85
CA ASN A 749 -51.15 1.40 38.52
C ASN A 749 -50.69 1.60 39.98
N MET A 750 -50.34 2.81 40.41
CA MET A 750 -49.83 3.03 41.79
C MET A 750 -50.96 2.94 42.84
N GLU A 751 -52.18 3.38 42.52
CA GLU A 751 -53.34 3.21 43.40
C GLU A 751 -53.71 1.71 43.59
N ILE A 752 -53.58 0.90 42.53
CA ILE A 752 -53.84 -0.55 42.58
C ILE A 752 -52.76 -1.27 43.39
N ILE A 753 -51.48 -0.94 43.19
CA ILE A 753 -50.36 -1.58 43.91
C ILE A 753 -50.37 -1.24 45.40
N ILE A 754 -50.66 0.01 45.77
CA ILE A 754 -50.78 0.42 47.18
C ILE A 754 -51.93 -0.36 47.85
N SER A 755 -53.07 -0.53 47.17
CA SER A 755 -54.21 -1.28 47.73
C SER A 755 -53.88 -2.76 48.00
N MET A 756 -53.17 -3.43 47.09
CA MET A 756 -52.78 -4.85 47.24
C MET A 756 -51.68 -5.04 48.29
N SER A 757 -50.78 -4.07 48.43
CA SER A 757 -49.68 -4.12 49.41
C SER A 757 -50.19 -3.94 50.84
N VAL A 758 -51.19 -3.09 51.04
CA VAL A 758 -51.83 -2.88 52.36
C VAL A 758 -52.61 -4.13 52.79
N ILE A 759 -53.31 -4.79 51.86
CA ILE A 759 -54.04 -6.03 52.14
C ILE A 759 -53.05 -7.17 52.47
N GLY A 760 -51.98 -7.31 51.69
CA GLY A 760 -50.94 -8.31 51.94
C GLY A 760 -50.21 -8.11 53.27
N GLY A 761 -49.87 -6.85 53.61
CA GLY A 761 -49.23 -6.50 54.87
C GLY A 761 -50.09 -6.79 56.10
N ALA A 762 -51.39 -6.51 56.03
CA ALA A 762 -52.31 -6.82 57.13
C ALA A 762 -52.41 -8.33 57.40
N ILE A 763 -52.47 -9.15 56.35
CA ILE A 763 -52.52 -10.62 56.47
C ILE A 763 -51.22 -11.16 57.06
N ALA A 764 -50.07 -10.67 56.62
CA ALA A 764 -48.76 -11.10 57.14
C ALA A 764 -48.59 -10.77 58.64
N ILE A 765 -49.04 -9.60 59.09
CA ILE A 765 -48.97 -9.21 60.50
C ILE A 765 -49.84 -10.12 61.38
N CYS A 766 -51.05 -10.47 60.93
CA CYS A 766 -51.91 -11.42 61.66
C CYS A 766 -51.26 -12.81 61.79
N ILE A 767 -50.58 -13.28 60.73
CA ILE A 767 -49.87 -14.56 60.72
C ILE A 767 -48.65 -14.51 61.67
N CYS A 768 -47.85 -13.44 61.62
CA CYS A 768 -46.68 -13.27 62.48
C CYS A 768 -47.06 -13.20 63.96
N VAL A 769 -48.14 -12.50 64.33
CA VAL A 769 -48.62 -12.45 65.73
C VAL A 769 -49.08 -13.84 66.21
N PHE A 770 -49.76 -14.60 65.35
CA PHE A 770 -50.18 -15.97 65.68
C PHE A 770 -49.00 -16.92 65.92
N PHE A 771 -47.97 -16.88 65.08
CA PHE A 771 -46.76 -17.71 65.26
C PHE A 771 -45.91 -17.25 66.45
N SER A 772 -45.82 -15.94 66.71
CA SER A 772 -45.10 -15.39 67.87
C SER A 772 -45.71 -15.83 69.20
N TRP A 773 -47.05 -15.85 69.28
CA TRP A 773 -47.77 -16.35 70.46
C TRP A 773 -47.60 -17.87 70.64
N LYS A 774 -47.53 -18.64 69.54
CA LYS A 774 -47.25 -20.08 69.61
C LYS A 774 -45.80 -20.39 70.00
N TRP A 775 -44.86 -19.56 69.55
CA TRP A 775 -43.42 -19.74 69.75
C TRP A 775 -42.96 -19.33 71.16
N MET A 776 -43.57 -18.27 71.74
CA MET A 776 -43.31 -17.88 73.14
C MET A 776 -43.88 -18.86 74.18
N ALA A 777 -44.81 -19.74 73.80
CA ALA A 777 -45.39 -20.74 74.70
C ALA A 777 -44.53 -22.01 74.87
N THR A 778 -43.51 -22.22 74.04
CA THR A 778 -42.82 -23.53 73.96
C THR A 778 -41.31 -23.53 74.15
N HIS A 779 -40.62 -22.40 74.28
CA HIS A 779 -39.16 -22.41 74.47
C HIS A 779 -38.68 -21.51 75.61
N ARG A 780 -38.77 -22.07 76.82
CA ARG A 780 -38.06 -21.61 78.01
C ARG A 780 -37.23 -22.79 78.52
N GLU A 781 -36.04 -23.02 77.97
CA GLU A 781 -34.89 -23.61 78.70
C GLU A 781 -33.63 -23.73 77.83
N ARG A 782 -32.52 -23.27 78.44
CA ARG A 782 -31.11 -23.67 78.25
C ARG A 782 -30.33 -23.12 77.06
N ASN A 783 -29.69 -21.98 77.35
CA ASN A 783 -28.32 -21.66 76.93
C ASN A 783 -27.31 -22.60 77.63
N LEU A 784 -26.20 -22.96 76.95
CA LEU A 784 -24.81 -22.59 77.34
C LEU A 784 -23.72 -23.42 76.62
N ILE A 785 -22.69 -22.70 76.14
CA ILE A 785 -21.23 -23.02 76.12
C ILE A 785 -20.53 -23.42 74.80
N SER A 786 -19.64 -22.48 74.42
CA SER A 786 -18.26 -22.48 73.88
C SER A 786 -17.81 -23.32 72.68
N GLU A 787 -17.22 -22.57 71.75
CA GLU A 787 -16.18 -22.91 70.78
C GLU A 787 -14.95 -23.62 71.39
N GLU A 788 -14.43 -24.62 70.66
CA GLU A 788 -12.99 -24.71 70.33
C GLU A 788 -12.73 -25.65 69.13
N THR A 789 -11.76 -25.22 68.29
CA THR A 789 -10.84 -25.94 67.37
C THR A 789 -11.30 -26.81 66.17
N LEU A 790 -10.99 -26.27 64.97
CA LEU A 790 -10.07 -26.79 63.94
C LEU A 790 -10.19 -28.26 63.47
N SER A 791 -10.72 -28.49 62.26
CA SER A 791 -9.96 -29.00 61.09
C SER A 791 -10.88 -29.60 60.02
N SER A 792 -10.52 -29.33 58.76
CA SER A 792 -10.70 -30.19 57.59
C SER A 792 -12.11 -30.70 57.28
N GLU A 793 -12.78 -30.07 56.32
CA GLU A 793 -13.22 -30.76 55.11
C GLU A 793 -13.69 -29.75 54.04
N ALA A 794 -13.43 -30.12 52.79
CA ALA A 794 -13.71 -29.35 51.59
C ALA A 794 -15.18 -28.93 51.52
N GLN A 795 -15.45 -27.66 51.24
CA GLN A 795 -16.79 -27.21 50.91
C GLN A 795 -16.73 -26.21 49.77
N GLU A 796 -17.27 -26.65 48.63
CA GLU A 796 -17.65 -25.85 47.48
C GLU A 796 -18.33 -24.55 47.93
N THR A 797 -17.72 -23.41 47.66
CA THR A 797 -18.42 -22.13 47.76
C THR A 797 -18.98 -21.77 46.40
N VAL A 798 -20.24 -22.17 46.19
CA VAL A 798 -21.16 -21.58 45.22
C VAL A 798 -21.28 -20.08 45.51
N PHE A 799 -21.03 -19.25 44.51
CA PHE A 799 -21.08 -17.79 44.60
C PHE A 799 -22.48 -17.28 44.21
N ASP A 800 -23.08 -16.45 45.06
CA ASP A 800 -24.38 -15.80 44.85
C ASP A 800 -24.17 -14.28 44.63
N GLY A 801 -24.79 -13.74 43.56
CA GLY A 801 -24.93 -12.33 43.09
C GLY A 801 -23.76 -11.33 43.28
N ASN A 802 -23.22 -10.57 42.32
CA ASN A 802 -23.68 -10.02 41.05
C ASN A 802 -22.46 -9.93 40.11
N LEU A 803 -22.45 -10.70 39.02
CA LEU A 803 -21.44 -10.59 37.96
C LEU A 803 -22.17 -10.28 36.64
N PRO A 804 -21.70 -9.33 35.81
CA PRO A 804 -22.29 -9.09 34.48
C PRO A 804 -22.40 -10.38 33.68
N GLU A 805 -23.53 -10.63 33.01
CA GLU A 805 -23.83 -11.88 32.26
C GLU A 805 -22.70 -12.30 31.30
N ASN A 806 -21.95 -11.34 30.79
CA ASN A 806 -20.86 -11.46 29.84
C ASN A 806 -19.57 -12.09 30.41
N ILE A 807 -19.40 -12.16 31.74
CA ILE A 807 -18.22 -12.82 32.35
C ILE A 807 -18.49 -14.31 32.61
N ARG A 808 -19.76 -14.73 32.73
CA ARG A 808 -20.11 -16.15 32.96
C ARG A 808 -19.79 -17.07 31.77
N GLU A 809 -19.73 -16.53 30.55
CA GLU A 809 -19.37 -17.29 29.35
C GLU A 809 -17.85 -17.53 29.21
N VAL A 810 -17.03 -16.72 29.89
CA VAL A 810 -15.57 -16.87 29.88
C VAL A 810 -15.21 -17.69 31.11
N LYS A 811 -14.79 -18.96 30.95
CA LYS A 811 -14.31 -19.83 32.04
C LYS A 811 -13.06 -19.24 32.74
N LEU A 812 -13.20 -18.16 33.52
CA LEU A 812 -12.16 -17.65 34.39
C LEU A 812 -12.31 -18.29 35.76
N GLU A 813 -11.50 -19.33 35.99
CA GLU A 813 -11.10 -19.71 37.33
C GLU A 813 -9.61 -19.39 37.48
N PRO A 814 -9.19 -18.67 38.53
CA PRO A 814 -9.89 -18.26 39.76
C PRO A 814 -10.24 -16.76 39.87
N LEU A 815 -11.29 -16.45 40.63
CA LEU A 815 -11.63 -15.10 41.11
C LEU A 815 -11.00 -14.86 42.49
N PHE A 816 -10.24 -13.77 42.63
CA PHE A 816 -9.64 -13.36 43.90
C PHE A 816 -10.56 -12.37 44.64
N LYS A 817 -10.69 -12.53 45.97
CA LYS A 817 -11.31 -11.52 46.83
C LYS A 817 -10.38 -10.32 47.03
N LEU A 818 -10.91 -9.11 47.11
CA LEU A 818 -10.13 -7.88 47.28
C LEU A 818 -9.21 -7.98 48.51
N GLN A 819 -9.74 -8.51 49.61
CA GLN A 819 -9.00 -8.68 50.87
C GLN A 819 -7.72 -9.53 50.71
N ILE A 820 -7.73 -10.53 49.82
CA ILE A 820 -6.57 -11.38 49.55
C ILE A 820 -5.49 -10.56 48.83
N LEU A 821 -5.88 -9.76 47.85
CA LEU A 821 -4.96 -8.93 47.07
C LEU A 821 -4.43 -7.74 47.88
N GLU A 822 -5.26 -7.14 48.73
CA GLU A 822 -4.82 -6.14 49.71
C GLU A 822 -3.76 -6.74 50.64
N THR A 823 -4.01 -7.91 51.21
CA THR A 823 -3.02 -8.58 52.08
C THR A 823 -1.75 -8.92 51.30
N ALA A 824 -1.89 -9.47 50.08
CA ALA A 824 -0.76 -9.88 49.25
C ALA A 824 0.14 -8.70 48.84
N THR A 825 -0.43 -7.52 48.64
CA THR A 825 0.27 -6.30 48.18
C THR A 825 0.62 -5.32 49.30
N ASN A 826 0.36 -5.69 50.56
CA ASN A 826 0.47 -4.79 51.72
C ASN A 826 -0.38 -3.52 51.56
N ASN A 827 -1.65 -3.69 51.24
CA ASN A 827 -2.62 -2.64 50.94
C ASN A 827 -2.17 -1.71 49.79
N PHE A 828 -1.68 -2.31 48.71
CA PHE A 828 -1.15 -1.60 47.53
C PHE A 828 -0.06 -0.57 47.88
N ASP A 829 0.86 -0.97 48.76
CA ASP A 829 1.96 -0.13 49.21
C ASP A 829 2.80 0.37 48.02
N ILE A 830 3.16 1.65 48.04
CA ILE A 830 3.93 2.26 46.94
C ILE A 830 5.32 1.62 46.78
N SER A 831 5.89 1.07 47.87
CA SER A 831 7.14 0.31 47.84
C SER A 831 7.04 -1.02 47.08
N LYS A 832 5.83 -1.52 46.86
CA LYS A 832 5.54 -2.73 46.08
C LYS A 832 5.19 -2.43 44.63
N LYS A 833 5.16 -1.17 44.22
CA LYS A 833 4.80 -0.78 42.86
C LYS A 833 5.89 -1.17 41.85
N LEU A 834 5.50 -1.92 40.84
CA LEU A 834 6.36 -2.37 39.74
C LEU A 834 6.37 -1.40 38.56
N GLY A 835 5.28 -0.66 38.35
CA GLY A 835 5.14 0.32 37.27
C GLY A 835 3.75 0.95 37.25
N GLN A 836 3.58 2.01 36.45
CA GLN A 836 2.28 2.64 36.20
C GLN A 836 2.26 3.21 34.78
N GLY A 837 1.16 2.97 34.06
CA GLY A 837 0.87 3.57 32.76
C GLY A 837 -0.54 4.18 32.73
N GLY A 838 -1.03 4.50 31.52
CA GLY A 838 -2.39 5.06 31.34
C GLY A 838 -3.52 4.15 31.82
N PHE A 839 -3.25 2.85 31.95
CA PHE A 839 -4.23 1.81 32.28
C PHE A 839 -4.16 1.33 33.74
N GLY A 840 -3.50 2.09 34.62
CA GLY A 840 -3.41 1.77 36.06
C GLY A 840 -2.01 1.39 36.55
N ALA A 841 -1.92 1.07 37.84
CA ALA A 841 -0.67 0.76 38.53
C ALA A 841 -0.54 -0.75 38.78
N VAL A 842 0.68 -1.27 38.64
CA VAL A 842 1.00 -2.68 38.87
C VAL A 842 1.81 -2.83 40.15
N TYR A 843 1.40 -3.73 41.02
CA TYR A 843 2.01 -3.99 42.32
C TYR A 843 2.51 -5.43 42.42
N ARG A 844 3.64 -5.65 43.09
CA ARG A 844 4.13 -6.97 43.45
C ARG A 844 3.38 -7.46 44.69
N GLY A 845 2.77 -8.62 44.59
CA GLY A 845 2.11 -9.29 45.71
C GLY A 845 2.69 -10.67 45.99
N LYS A 846 2.42 -11.21 47.18
CA LYS A 846 2.69 -12.60 47.53
C LYS A 846 1.43 -13.23 48.12
N LEU A 847 0.90 -14.27 47.47
CA LEU A 847 -0.30 -14.98 47.90
C LEU A 847 -0.03 -15.83 49.16
N PRO A 848 -1.08 -16.26 49.90
CA PRO A 848 -0.94 -17.06 51.13
C PRO A 848 -0.21 -18.40 50.94
N ASP A 849 -0.29 -18.98 49.75
CA ASP A 849 0.43 -20.20 49.34
C ASP A 849 1.91 -19.96 48.99
N GLY A 850 2.36 -18.69 49.05
CA GLY A 850 3.72 -18.28 48.77
C GLY A 850 3.98 -17.87 47.31
N GLN A 851 3.00 -17.96 46.42
CA GLN A 851 3.17 -17.58 45.01
C GLN A 851 3.36 -16.07 44.84
N GLU A 852 4.39 -15.67 44.09
CA GLU A 852 4.59 -14.26 43.73
C GLU A 852 3.73 -13.87 42.52
N ILE A 853 3.05 -12.73 42.65
CA ILE A 853 2.08 -12.24 41.67
C ILE A 853 2.32 -10.76 41.33
N ALA A 854 1.85 -10.35 40.16
CA ALA A 854 1.76 -8.95 39.76
C ALA A 854 0.28 -8.56 39.66
N VAL A 855 -0.15 -7.62 40.51
CA VAL A 855 -1.54 -7.14 40.58
C VAL A 855 -1.64 -5.81 39.87
N LYS A 856 -2.29 -5.80 38.71
CA LYS A 856 -2.61 -4.57 37.96
C LYS A 856 -3.95 -4.04 38.47
N ARG A 857 -3.90 -2.94 39.21
CA ARG A 857 -5.08 -2.22 39.71
C ARG A 857 -5.44 -1.13 38.72
N LEU A 858 -6.64 -1.23 38.14
CA LEU A 858 -7.11 -0.28 37.14
C LEU A 858 -7.46 1.07 37.79
N SER A 859 -7.27 2.15 37.04
CA SER A 859 -7.51 3.50 37.56
C SER A 859 -9.00 3.80 37.70
N ARG A 860 -9.40 4.42 38.82
CA ARG A 860 -10.79 4.86 39.07
C ARG A 860 -11.23 6.04 38.18
N THR A 861 -10.29 6.74 37.53
CA THR A 861 -10.53 8.01 36.81
C THR A 861 -10.60 7.89 35.29
N SER A 862 -10.40 6.70 34.71
CA SER A 862 -10.57 6.49 33.27
C SER A 862 -11.96 5.90 32.99
N GLY A 863 -12.78 6.61 32.20
CA GLY A 863 -14.07 6.10 31.71
C GLY A 863 -13.96 4.84 30.83
N GLN A 864 -12.73 4.41 30.51
CA GLN A 864 -12.35 3.21 29.76
C GLN A 864 -12.12 1.95 30.62
N GLY A 865 -12.01 2.08 31.95
CA GLY A 865 -11.47 1.01 32.81
C GLY A 865 -12.25 -0.31 32.80
N LEU A 866 -13.57 -0.28 32.65
CA LEU A 866 -14.40 -1.50 32.59
C LEU A 866 -14.28 -2.21 31.23
N GLU A 867 -14.24 -1.46 30.13
CA GLU A 867 -14.14 -2.02 28.78
C GLU A 867 -12.74 -2.62 28.55
N GLU A 868 -11.70 -1.93 29.03
CA GLU A 868 -10.32 -2.45 29.01
C GLU A 868 -10.16 -3.69 29.89
N PHE A 869 -10.75 -3.70 31.09
CA PHE A 869 -10.80 -4.89 31.94
C PHE A 869 -11.43 -6.08 31.20
N MET A 870 -12.60 -5.86 30.59
CA MET A 870 -13.33 -6.89 29.86
C MET A 870 -12.55 -7.39 28.64
N ASN A 871 -11.90 -6.50 27.91
CA ASN A 871 -11.12 -6.85 26.73
C ASN A 871 -9.85 -7.64 27.11
N GLU A 872 -9.13 -7.20 28.14
CA GLU A 872 -7.91 -7.87 28.63
C GLU A 872 -8.24 -9.26 29.18
N VAL A 873 -9.35 -9.40 29.93
CA VAL A 873 -9.88 -10.69 30.39
C VAL A 873 -10.31 -11.60 29.23
N ALA A 874 -11.06 -11.08 28.26
CA ALA A 874 -11.58 -11.88 27.14
C ALA A 874 -10.49 -12.36 26.16
N VAL A 875 -9.44 -11.54 25.96
CA VAL A 875 -8.34 -11.84 25.04
C VAL A 875 -7.30 -12.74 25.70
N ILE A 876 -6.83 -12.38 26.90
CA ILE A 876 -5.70 -13.11 27.52
C ILE A 876 -6.16 -14.45 28.12
N SER A 877 -7.41 -14.60 28.56
CA SER A 877 -7.95 -15.92 28.97
C SER A 877 -7.92 -16.95 27.85
N LYS A 878 -7.96 -16.51 26.57
CA LYS A 878 -7.90 -17.38 25.38
C LYS A 878 -6.49 -17.57 24.83
N LEU A 879 -5.50 -16.82 25.33
CA LEU A 879 -4.13 -16.80 24.81
C LEU A 879 -3.13 -17.32 25.85
N GLN A 880 -2.97 -18.64 25.93
CA GLN A 880 -1.91 -19.28 26.72
C GLN A 880 -0.71 -19.60 25.80
N HIS A 881 0.39 -18.86 25.94
CA HIS A 881 1.62 -19.09 25.17
C HIS A 881 2.85 -18.89 26.05
N ARG A 882 3.91 -19.70 25.83
CA ARG A 882 5.16 -19.67 26.61
C ARG A 882 5.90 -18.32 26.66
N ASN A 883 5.62 -17.43 25.71
CA ASN A 883 6.23 -16.10 25.59
C ASN A 883 5.28 -14.96 25.97
N LEU A 884 4.11 -15.27 26.54
CA LEU A 884 3.15 -14.29 27.05
C LEU A 884 3.00 -14.47 28.56
N VAL A 885 2.97 -13.36 29.29
CA VAL A 885 2.78 -13.38 30.75
C VAL A 885 1.39 -13.90 31.05
N ARG A 886 1.32 -14.98 31.83
CA ARG A 886 0.07 -15.68 32.11
C ARG A 886 -0.80 -14.89 33.09
N LEU A 887 -2.06 -14.70 32.70
CA LEU A 887 -3.12 -14.23 33.60
C LEU A 887 -3.48 -15.37 34.57
N LEU A 888 -3.33 -15.10 35.86
CA LEU A 888 -3.65 -16.03 36.94
C LEU A 888 -5.08 -15.92 37.41
N GLY A 889 -5.73 -14.76 37.24
CA GLY A 889 -7.12 -14.53 37.63
C GLY A 889 -7.46 -13.04 37.72
N CYS A 890 -8.63 -12.72 38.25
CA CYS A 890 -9.07 -11.33 38.41
C CYS A 890 -9.84 -11.11 39.72
N CYS A 891 -9.96 -9.86 40.14
CA CYS A 891 -10.78 -9.42 41.26
C CYS A 891 -11.77 -8.38 40.76
N VAL A 892 -13.06 -8.58 41.07
CA VAL A 892 -14.14 -7.64 40.79
C VAL A 892 -14.99 -7.54 42.05
N GLU A 893 -14.76 -6.49 42.84
CA GLU A 893 -15.46 -6.28 44.11
C GLU A 893 -15.81 -4.78 44.25
N GLY A 894 -17.11 -4.45 44.15
CA GLY A 894 -17.55 -3.06 44.08
C GLY A 894 -17.03 -2.34 42.83
N GLU A 895 -16.35 -1.21 43.02
CA GLU A 895 -15.69 -0.45 41.94
C GLU A 895 -14.22 -0.88 41.71
N GLU A 896 -13.73 -1.88 42.46
CA GLU A 896 -12.36 -2.36 42.34
C GLU A 896 -12.25 -3.48 41.30
N MET A 897 -11.54 -3.18 40.21
CA MET A 897 -11.23 -4.13 39.14
C MET A 897 -9.72 -4.33 39.05
N MET A 898 -9.28 -5.58 39.19
CA MET A 898 -7.86 -5.92 39.18
C MET A 898 -7.58 -7.19 38.40
N LEU A 899 -6.43 -7.21 37.73
CA LEU A 899 -5.91 -8.38 37.01
C LEU A 899 -4.68 -8.91 37.73
N VAL A 900 -4.63 -10.23 37.91
CA VAL A 900 -3.55 -10.91 38.64
C VAL A 900 -2.74 -11.71 37.64
N TYR A 901 -1.48 -11.34 37.46
CA TYR A 901 -0.52 -11.99 36.57
C TYR A 901 0.56 -12.74 37.36
N GLU A 902 1.25 -13.65 36.69
CA GLU A 902 2.50 -14.19 37.25
C GLU A 902 3.57 -13.10 37.36
N TYR A 903 4.33 -13.14 38.46
CA TYR A 903 5.39 -12.17 38.68
C TYR A 903 6.62 -12.49 37.81
N MET A 904 7.09 -11.48 37.06
CA MET A 904 8.29 -11.58 36.24
C MET A 904 9.50 -10.97 36.98
N PRO A 905 10.43 -11.78 37.51
CA PRO A 905 11.49 -11.30 38.40
C PRO A 905 12.52 -10.41 37.72
N ASN A 906 12.68 -10.53 36.40
CA ASN A 906 13.69 -9.81 35.63
C ASN A 906 13.27 -8.40 35.19
N LYS A 907 12.07 -7.91 35.55
CA LYS A 907 11.53 -6.60 35.08
C LYS A 907 11.32 -6.57 33.54
N SER A 908 10.95 -5.40 33.02
CA SER A 908 10.63 -5.20 31.59
C SER A 908 11.86 -5.41 30.70
N LEU A 909 11.65 -5.99 29.51
CA LEU A 909 12.67 -6.10 28.47
C LEU A 909 13.23 -4.72 28.07
N ASP A 910 12.41 -3.69 28.17
CA ASP A 910 12.79 -2.29 27.94
C ASP A 910 14.02 -1.87 28.77
N VAL A 911 14.11 -2.32 30.02
CA VAL A 911 15.23 -2.04 30.93
C VAL A 911 16.52 -2.72 30.44
N PHE A 912 16.44 -3.88 29.79
CA PHE A 912 17.63 -4.56 29.25
C PHE A 912 18.03 -4.07 27.86
N LEU A 913 17.07 -3.58 27.07
CA LEU A 913 17.31 -3.06 25.73
C LEU A 913 17.78 -1.60 25.75
N PHE A 914 17.31 -0.81 26.71
CA PHE A 914 17.49 0.65 26.71
C PHE A 914 18.11 1.22 28.00
N GLY A 915 18.30 0.41 29.04
CA GLY A 915 18.99 0.77 30.29
C GLY A 915 18.07 1.16 31.43
#